data_AF-A0A351FWE0-F1
#
_entry.id   AF-A0A351FWE0-F1
#
_cell.length_a   1.000
_cell.length_b   1.000
_cell.length_c   1.000
_cell.angle_alpha   90.00
_cell.angle_beta   90.00
_cell.angle_gamma   90.00
#
_symmetry.space_group_name_H-M   'P 1'
#
loop_
_entity.id
_entity.type
_entity.pdbx_description
1 polymer ?
#
loop_
_entity_poly.entity_id
_entity_poly.type
_entity_poly.pdbx_seq_one_letter_code
_entity_poly.pdbx_strand_id
1 'polypeptide(L)'
;MPNNDANNAFGRPLAQAYTPQTTPTLHYNIDFRLADNASNGNGAFRFYMGHGPGVSGAVELSANATQLFVKNGDAGYQPVADLQLGQWYNLQITADLRTRTYSGTIGQPGKVVAFADKQFTPNWDGMIDRTFVDKYGARGGDIPARHFDNLDIRTHPHLPVGKSILRDFAELPSVAWQDHIETQRLLNTAQDENGHVGMRTWSNAPLPSINTNTSKETLLVPGTVHPGQIVVHPNTKEGVGIAWRSPLRGQIRISGKVADAHDCGDSVLWHIDHLTQRGFRSIAQGSVEQASSQSILASPPQGSSEAPSITLRVEAGEFLQLAIMPKANYGCDLTAVELTIEEVGGEQRVWDLAKDVQADLLAGNPHADQYGHPTWFFGLVPLDRGQSVKLGKPEPLTREVVQTLRAQLATTTQQLTAQTERKTQLEASETYGLIYGALDQDEPADAQIRIRGERKQLGDVVPRRNLEILGKDPLPQDAGSGRLQLANWLTRDSNPLTARVMANRIWQLHFGRGLVGTENDFGARGEQPSHPELLDWLASRFIDSGWSVKAMHRLIMSSAAYQQSSADDAASTELDPDARLLWRFNRRRLSAEEIRDAMLFVSGELDPTMGGAHPFPAESGWGFSQHMPFYGVYPSSR
;
A
#
# COMPACT_ATOMS: atom_id res chain seq x y z
N MET A 1 -2.16 -26.28 -20.80
CA MET A 1 -2.38 -27.39 -19.85
C MET A 1 -2.87 -26.77 -18.53
N PRO A 2 -3.87 -27.34 -17.83
CA PRO A 2 -4.10 -26.98 -16.43
C PRO A 2 -2.92 -27.48 -15.58
N ASN A 3 -2.62 -26.81 -14.45
CA ASN A 3 -1.60 -27.20 -13.47
C ASN A 3 -1.71 -28.72 -13.21
N ASN A 4 -0.71 -29.49 -13.63
CA ASN A 4 -0.68 -30.94 -13.48
C ASN A 4 0.69 -31.33 -12.94
N ASP A 5 0.68 -32.01 -11.78
CA ASP A 5 1.87 -32.52 -11.09
C ASP A 5 2.76 -33.37 -12.02
N ALA A 6 2.17 -34.04 -13.02
CA ALA A 6 2.92 -34.86 -13.98
C ALA A 6 3.88 -34.05 -14.87
N ASN A 7 3.57 -32.78 -15.16
CA ASN A 7 4.35 -31.92 -16.06
C ASN A 7 5.08 -30.79 -15.34
N ASN A 8 4.91 -30.69 -14.02
CA ASN A 8 5.49 -29.63 -13.19
C ASN A 8 5.32 -28.25 -13.86
N ALA A 9 4.11 -28.01 -14.38
CA ALA A 9 3.81 -26.91 -15.27
C ALA A 9 2.86 -25.91 -14.61
N PHE A 10 3.15 -24.62 -14.78
CA PHE A 10 2.33 -23.50 -14.32
C PHE A 10 2.03 -22.56 -15.49
N GLY A 11 0.76 -22.22 -15.68
CA GLY A 11 0.36 -21.27 -16.71
C GLY A 11 -1.14 -21.10 -16.81
N ARG A 12 -1.59 -20.16 -17.63
CA ARG A 12 -3.01 -19.80 -17.73
C ARG A 12 -3.47 -19.68 -19.18
N PRO A 13 -4.75 -19.98 -19.48
CA PRO A 13 -5.37 -19.48 -20.68
C PRO A 13 -5.37 -17.95 -20.67
N LEU A 14 -5.22 -17.35 -21.85
CA LEU A 14 -5.36 -15.92 -22.04
C LEU A 14 -6.84 -15.57 -22.12
N ALA A 15 -7.19 -14.35 -21.68
CA ALA A 15 -8.58 -13.87 -21.68
C ALA A 15 -9.23 -13.87 -23.07
N GLN A 16 -8.39 -13.79 -24.12
CA GLN A 16 -8.80 -13.92 -25.52
C GLN A 16 -7.65 -14.53 -26.33
N ALA A 17 -7.98 -15.02 -27.52
CA ALA A 17 -6.98 -15.43 -28.50
C ALA A 17 -6.43 -14.21 -29.25
N TYR A 18 -5.11 -14.14 -29.36
CA TYR A 18 -4.40 -13.08 -30.08
C TYR A 18 -3.96 -13.56 -31.46
N THR A 19 -4.25 -12.76 -32.49
CA THR A 19 -3.88 -13.04 -33.88
C THR A 19 -3.20 -11.81 -34.51
N PRO A 20 -2.45 -11.95 -35.62
CA PRO A 20 -1.81 -10.82 -36.29
C PRO A 20 -2.76 -9.69 -36.70
N GLN A 21 -4.05 -10.02 -36.88
CA GLN A 21 -5.11 -9.08 -37.26
C GLN A 21 -5.62 -8.30 -36.05
N THR A 22 -5.84 -8.97 -34.91
CA THR A 22 -6.41 -8.33 -33.72
C THR A 22 -5.37 -7.63 -32.86
N THR A 23 -4.13 -8.12 -32.86
CA THR A 23 -3.06 -7.62 -31.99
C THR A 23 -1.71 -7.79 -32.68
N PRO A 24 -1.15 -6.72 -33.27
CA PRO A 24 0.12 -6.82 -34.01
C PRO A 24 1.30 -7.17 -33.10
N THR A 25 1.27 -6.71 -31.85
CA THR A 25 2.35 -6.90 -30.88
C THR A 25 1.81 -7.37 -29.53
N LEU A 26 2.48 -8.36 -28.94
CA LEU A 26 2.14 -8.92 -27.63
C LEU A 26 3.37 -8.85 -26.71
N HIS A 27 3.16 -8.40 -25.48
CA HIS A 27 4.22 -8.21 -24.50
C HIS A 27 4.02 -9.12 -23.31
N TYR A 28 5.06 -9.87 -22.96
CA TYR A 28 5.09 -10.85 -21.86
C TYR A 28 6.11 -10.42 -20.81
N ASN A 29 5.75 -10.58 -19.54
CA ASN A 29 6.60 -10.32 -18.38
C ASN A 29 6.48 -11.47 -17.40
N ILE A 30 7.60 -11.89 -16.81
CA ILE A 30 7.60 -12.78 -15.64
C ILE A 30 8.83 -12.52 -14.78
N ASP A 31 8.64 -12.51 -13.47
CA ASP A 31 9.75 -12.60 -12.51
C ASP A 31 9.99 -14.06 -12.16
N PHE A 32 11.25 -14.48 -12.14
CA PHE A 32 11.61 -15.82 -11.68
C PHE A 32 12.92 -15.86 -10.92
N ARG A 33 13.03 -16.85 -10.02
CA ARG A 33 14.25 -17.16 -9.27
C ARG A 33 14.45 -18.66 -9.21
N LEU A 34 15.70 -19.10 -9.33
CA LEU A 34 16.09 -20.49 -9.16
C LEU A 34 16.58 -20.70 -7.73
N ALA A 35 15.90 -21.53 -6.93
CA ALA A 35 16.14 -21.62 -5.49
C ALA A 35 17.32 -22.54 -5.14
N ASP A 36 17.43 -23.69 -5.80
CA ASP A 36 18.51 -24.64 -5.64
C ASP A 36 18.74 -25.47 -6.92
N ASN A 37 19.81 -26.27 -6.91
CA ASN A 37 20.02 -27.36 -7.87
C ASN A 37 19.94 -28.71 -7.14
N ALA A 38 18.80 -29.00 -6.49
CA ALA A 38 18.60 -30.12 -5.56
C ALA A 38 19.04 -31.52 -6.04
N SER A 39 19.35 -31.69 -7.31
CA SER A 39 19.65 -32.98 -7.96
C SER A 39 21.00 -33.05 -8.67
N ASN A 40 21.85 -32.00 -8.64
CA ASN A 40 23.04 -31.88 -9.51
C ASN A 40 22.72 -32.07 -11.01
N GLY A 41 21.44 -31.97 -11.39
CA GLY A 41 20.97 -32.11 -12.76
C GLY A 41 21.31 -30.87 -13.59
N ASN A 42 21.30 -31.04 -14.92
CA ASN A 42 21.43 -29.93 -15.88
C ASN A 42 20.16 -29.82 -16.75
N GLY A 43 19.02 -30.27 -16.21
CA GLY A 43 17.74 -30.18 -16.89
C GLY A 43 17.30 -28.73 -17.01
N ALA A 44 16.58 -28.43 -18.09
CA ALA A 44 16.05 -27.11 -18.36
C ALA A 44 14.52 -27.15 -18.48
N PHE A 45 13.85 -26.13 -17.95
CA PHE A 45 12.41 -25.92 -18.09
C PHE A 45 12.14 -24.90 -19.20
N ARG A 46 10.90 -24.78 -19.69
CA ARG A 46 10.55 -23.97 -20.87
C ARG A 46 9.47 -22.98 -20.55
N PHE A 47 9.68 -21.74 -20.98
CA PHE A 47 8.64 -20.72 -21.13
C PHE A 47 8.02 -20.86 -22.52
N TYR A 48 6.70 -20.93 -22.58
CA TYR A 48 5.95 -21.15 -23.82
C TYR A 48 4.87 -20.09 -24.00
N MET A 49 4.73 -19.62 -25.24
CA MET A 49 3.61 -18.81 -25.71
C MET A 49 3.16 -19.33 -27.06
N GLY A 50 1.86 -19.62 -27.21
CA GLY A 50 1.33 -20.23 -28.43
C GLY A 50 -0.14 -20.62 -28.33
N HIS A 51 -0.59 -21.47 -29.25
CA HIS A 51 -1.94 -22.02 -29.27
C HIS A 51 -1.99 -23.44 -28.72
N GLY A 52 -2.87 -23.63 -27.73
CA GLY A 52 -3.11 -24.92 -27.11
C GLY A 52 -1.99 -25.36 -26.15
N PRO A 53 -2.02 -26.63 -25.70
CA PRO A 53 -1.06 -27.17 -24.74
C PRO A 53 0.27 -27.58 -25.40
N GLY A 54 0.91 -26.68 -26.16
CA GLY A 54 2.21 -26.95 -26.78
C GLY A 54 2.17 -27.48 -28.21
N VAL A 55 1.02 -27.39 -28.90
CA VAL A 55 0.82 -27.91 -30.27
C VAL A 55 1.32 -26.91 -31.32
N SER A 56 1.07 -25.62 -31.10
CA SER A 56 1.43 -24.51 -31.99
C SER A 56 2.21 -23.46 -31.20
N GLY A 57 3.53 -23.67 -31.04
CA GLY A 57 4.38 -22.70 -30.35
C GLY A 57 4.59 -21.45 -31.19
N ALA A 58 4.57 -20.27 -30.58
CA ALA A 58 5.08 -19.03 -31.18
C ALA A 58 6.47 -18.74 -30.61
N VAL A 59 6.56 -18.55 -29.30
CA VAL A 59 7.78 -18.19 -28.59
C VAL A 59 8.12 -19.28 -27.57
N GLU A 60 9.35 -19.79 -27.65
CA GLU A 60 9.89 -20.74 -26.69
C GLU A 60 11.25 -20.27 -26.15
N LEU A 61 11.34 -20.14 -24.83
CA LEU A 61 12.59 -19.94 -24.11
C LEU A 61 12.80 -21.07 -23.13
N SER A 62 14.03 -21.31 -22.70
CA SER A 62 14.32 -22.34 -21.71
C SER A 62 15.34 -21.85 -20.70
N ALA A 63 15.27 -22.32 -19.45
CA ALA A 63 16.25 -21.99 -18.42
C ALA A 63 16.66 -23.23 -17.64
N ASN A 64 17.94 -23.33 -17.31
CA ASN A 64 18.49 -24.29 -16.34
C ASN A 64 19.09 -23.53 -15.15
N ALA A 65 19.80 -24.22 -14.26
CA ALA A 65 20.40 -23.63 -13.04
C ALA A 65 21.36 -22.46 -13.30
N THR A 66 21.91 -22.33 -14.52
CA THR A 66 23.02 -21.39 -14.80
C THR A 66 22.80 -20.51 -16.02
N GLN A 67 21.83 -20.78 -16.89
CA GLN A 67 21.69 -20.10 -18.17
C GLN A 67 20.22 -20.01 -18.63
N LEU A 68 19.90 -18.89 -19.29
CA LEU A 68 18.71 -18.73 -20.12
C LEU A 68 19.07 -19.00 -21.58
N PHE A 69 18.19 -19.71 -22.27
CA PHE A 69 18.26 -20.06 -23.68
C PHE A 69 17.01 -19.54 -24.41
N VAL A 70 17.17 -19.19 -25.68
CA VAL A 70 16.07 -18.81 -26.58
C VAL A 70 16.04 -19.73 -27.79
N LYS A 71 14.86 -20.01 -28.31
CA LYS A 71 14.68 -20.79 -29.54
C LYS A 71 14.48 -19.85 -30.74
N ASN A 72 15.22 -20.04 -31.82
CA ASN A 72 15.16 -19.15 -32.98
C ASN A 72 14.67 -19.90 -34.22
N GLY A 73 13.37 -19.86 -34.52
CA GLY A 73 12.80 -20.67 -35.59
C GLY A 73 12.93 -22.17 -35.31
N ASP A 74 13.37 -22.92 -36.33
CA ASP A 74 13.70 -24.35 -36.20
C ASP A 74 15.10 -24.60 -35.61
N ALA A 75 15.87 -23.54 -35.35
CA ALA A 75 17.16 -23.71 -34.69
C ALA A 75 16.97 -24.17 -33.23
N GLY A 76 17.87 -25.03 -32.76
CA GLY A 76 17.91 -25.45 -31.36
C GLY A 76 18.10 -24.26 -30.39
N TYR A 77 17.90 -24.52 -29.10
CA TYR A 77 18.04 -23.52 -28.04
C TYR A 77 19.46 -22.93 -27.97
N GLN A 78 19.57 -21.60 -27.99
CA GLN A 78 20.84 -20.86 -27.92
C GLN A 78 20.92 -20.07 -26.60
N PRO A 79 22.06 -20.11 -25.88
CA PRO A 79 22.22 -19.36 -24.63
C PRO A 79 22.24 -17.86 -24.89
N VAL A 80 21.59 -17.08 -24.03
CA VAL A 80 21.51 -15.62 -24.13
C VAL A 80 21.88 -14.87 -22.85
N ALA A 81 21.82 -15.51 -21.69
CA ALA A 81 22.17 -14.88 -20.42
C ALA A 81 22.59 -15.92 -19.37
N ASP A 82 23.52 -15.56 -18.49
CA ASP A 82 23.88 -16.37 -17.33
C ASP A 82 22.97 -16.05 -16.14
N LEU A 83 22.66 -17.10 -15.36
CA LEU A 83 21.78 -17.09 -14.21
C LEU A 83 22.53 -17.53 -12.95
N GLN A 84 22.11 -17.01 -11.79
CA GLN A 84 22.63 -17.38 -10.48
C GLN A 84 21.50 -17.92 -9.61
N LEU A 85 21.79 -18.97 -8.84
CA LEU A 85 20.87 -19.49 -7.83
C LEU A 85 20.62 -18.43 -6.75
N GLY A 86 19.40 -18.36 -6.25
CA GLY A 86 18.94 -17.38 -5.26
C GLY A 86 18.66 -15.99 -5.83
N GLN A 87 18.96 -15.71 -7.11
CA GLN A 87 18.79 -14.40 -7.73
C GLN A 87 17.46 -14.29 -8.50
N TRP A 88 16.73 -13.19 -8.26
CA TRP A 88 15.52 -12.85 -9.03
C TRP A 88 15.88 -12.20 -10.37
N TYR A 89 15.20 -12.62 -11.44
CA TYR A 89 15.32 -12.06 -12.77
C TYR A 89 13.94 -11.66 -13.28
N ASN A 90 13.86 -10.47 -13.87
CA ASN A 90 12.71 -10.06 -14.66
C ASN A 90 12.98 -10.41 -16.13
N LEU A 91 12.12 -11.22 -16.75
CA LEU A 91 12.17 -11.61 -18.15
C LEU A 91 11.02 -10.95 -18.90
N GLN A 92 11.34 -10.11 -19.87
CA GLN A 92 10.39 -9.44 -20.74
C GLN A 92 10.57 -9.87 -22.18
N ILE A 93 9.45 -10.08 -22.88
CA ILE A 93 9.43 -10.45 -24.29
C ILE A 93 8.44 -9.55 -25.01
N THR A 94 8.83 -9.07 -26.19
CA THR A 94 7.96 -8.42 -27.16
C THR A 94 7.91 -9.30 -28.40
N ALA A 95 6.71 -9.80 -28.72
CA ALA A 95 6.43 -10.66 -29.85
C ALA A 95 5.63 -9.88 -30.89
N ASP A 96 6.15 -9.77 -32.11
CA ASP A 96 5.46 -9.23 -33.27
C ASP A 96 4.83 -10.38 -34.06
N LEU A 97 3.49 -10.43 -34.02
CA LEU A 97 2.70 -11.49 -34.61
C LEU A 97 2.63 -11.37 -36.15
N ARG A 98 2.86 -10.18 -36.71
CA ARG A 98 2.84 -9.95 -38.16
C ARG A 98 4.14 -10.38 -38.80
N THR A 99 5.27 -9.98 -38.20
CA THR A 99 6.60 -10.36 -38.70
C THR A 99 7.05 -11.72 -38.20
N ARG A 100 6.33 -12.33 -37.25
CA ARG A 100 6.65 -13.61 -36.60
C ARG A 100 8.01 -13.58 -35.91
N THR A 101 8.31 -12.46 -35.28
CA THR A 101 9.58 -12.24 -34.57
C THR A 101 9.35 -11.90 -33.12
N TYR A 102 10.34 -12.16 -32.27
CA TYR A 102 10.34 -11.72 -30.89
C TYR A 102 11.73 -11.24 -30.46
N SER A 103 11.72 -10.28 -29.55
CA SER A 103 12.88 -9.75 -28.86
C SER A 103 12.58 -9.68 -27.37
N GLY A 104 13.58 -9.57 -26.53
CA GLY A 104 13.36 -9.51 -25.10
C GLY A 104 14.58 -9.09 -24.29
N THR A 105 14.34 -8.95 -23.01
CA THR A 105 15.35 -8.59 -22.02
C THR A 105 15.21 -9.50 -20.81
N ILE A 106 16.33 -9.80 -20.18
CA ILE A 106 16.38 -10.47 -18.89
C ILE A 106 17.37 -9.75 -17.99
N GLY A 107 17.02 -9.55 -16.72
CA GLY A 107 17.99 -9.06 -15.76
C GLY A 107 17.36 -8.47 -14.51
N GLN A 108 18.13 -7.57 -13.92
CA GLN A 108 17.79 -6.81 -12.73
C GLN A 108 18.01 -5.32 -12.98
N PRO A 109 17.45 -4.44 -12.13
CA PRO A 109 17.81 -3.03 -12.16
C PRO A 109 19.34 -2.85 -12.17
N GLY A 110 19.87 -2.15 -13.16
CA GLY A 110 21.31 -1.91 -13.33
C GLY A 110 22.10 -3.00 -14.07
N LYS A 111 21.53 -4.17 -14.33
CA LYS A 111 22.18 -5.24 -15.11
C LYS A 111 21.15 -6.01 -15.95
N VAL A 112 20.97 -5.58 -17.19
CA VAL A 112 20.00 -6.14 -18.15
C VAL A 112 20.73 -6.67 -19.38
N VAL A 113 20.38 -7.88 -19.80
CA VAL A 113 20.85 -8.53 -21.02
C VAL A 113 19.71 -8.57 -22.02
N ALA A 114 19.95 -8.08 -23.24
CA ALA A 114 18.95 -8.05 -24.31
C ALA A 114 19.24 -9.13 -25.37
N PHE A 115 18.19 -9.67 -25.96
CA PHE A 115 18.24 -10.51 -27.16
C PHE A 115 17.21 -9.99 -28.17
N ALA A 116 17.59 -9.94 -29.45
CA ALA A 116 16.74 -9.39 -30.50
C ALA A 116 16.60 -10.34 -31.69
N ASP A 117 15.62 -10.03 -32.54
CA ASP A 117 15.42 -10.58 -33.88
C ASP A 117 15.31 -12.12 -33.93
N LYS A 118 14.66 -12.71 -32.91
CA LYS A 118 14.40 -14.16 -32.87
C LYS A 118 13.13 -14.49 -33.64
N GLN A 119 13.15 -15.56 -34.42
CA GLN A 119 12.02 -16.03 -35.21
C GLN A 119 11.11 -16.91 -34.36
N PHE A 120 9.80 -16.82 -34.57
CA PHE A 120 8.83 -17.75 -33.99
C PHE A 120 9.10 -19.18 -34.45
N THR A 121 8.65 -20.16 -33.67
CA THR A 121 8.72 -21.56 -34.10
C THR A 121 7.84 -21.80 -35.35
N PRO A 122 8.31 -22.56 -36.36
CA PRO A 122 7.60 -22.70 -37.64
C PRO A 122 6.24 -23.40 -37.58
N ASN A 123 5.96 -24.13 -36.51
CA ASN A 123 4.67 -24.76 -36.26
C ASN A 123 3.60 -23.79 -35.71
N TRP A 124 3.89 -22.49 -35.61
CA TRP A 124 2.89 -21.50 -35.20
C TRP A 124 1.79 -21.35 -36.25
N ASP A 125 0.55 -21.62 -35.84
CA ASP A 125 -0.66 -21.57 -36.68
C ASP A 125 -1.31 -20.18 -36.78
N GLY A 126 -0.69 -19.16 -36.19
CA GLY A 126 -1.16 -17.78 -36.25
C GLY A 126 -2.02 -17.34 -35.05
N MET A 127 -2.13 -18.16 -34.01
CA MET A 127 -2.90 -17.86 -32.81
C MET A 127 -2.06 -17.99 -31.54
N ILE A 128 -2.30 -17.11 -30.57
CA ILE A 128 -1.76 -17.25 -29.21
C ILE A 128 -2.95 -17.16 -28.24
N ASP A 129 -3.29 -18.28 -27.59
CA ASP A 129 -4.36 -18.35 -26.58
C ASP A 129 -3.81 -18.72 -25.20
N ARG A 130 -2.54 -19.12 -25.10
CA ARG A 130 -1.96 -19.70 -23.90
C ARG A 130 -0.52 -19.29 -23.68
N THR A 131 -0.18 -19.19 -22.40
CA THR A 131 1.19 -19.21 -21.92
C THR A 131 1.33 -20.21 -20.77
N PHE A 132 2.48 -20.86 -20.69
CA PHE A 132 2.82 -21.67 -19.52
C PHE A 132 4.33 -21.86 -19.43
N VAL A 133 4.77 -22.25 -18.24
CA VAL A 133 6.10 -22.76 -17.97
C VAL A 133 5.97 -24.25 -17.65
N ASP A 134 6.74 -25.11 -18.30
CA ASP A 134 6.70 -26.56 -18.09
C ASP A 134 8.08 -27.18 -17.91
N LYS A 135 8.13 -28.46 -17.55
CA LYS A 135 9.38 -29.20 -17.33
C LYS A 135 10.21 -29.49 -18.58
N TYR A 136 9.67 -29.27 -19.78
CA TYR A 136 10.38 -29.55 -21.03
C TYR A 136 11.33 -28.38 -21.32
N GLY A 137 12.41 -28.57 -22.08
CA GLY A 137 13.34 -27.48 -22.32
C GLY A 137 14.55 -27.87 -23.14
N ALA A 138 15.55 -26.99 -23.15
CA ALA A 138 16.78 -27.15 -23.93
C ALA A 138 17.57 -28.42 -23.58
N ARG A 139 17.41 -28.93 -22.36
CA ARG A 139 18.14 -30.09 -21.84
C ARG A 139 17.20 -30.97 -21.00
N GLY A 140 17.26 -32.27 -21.22
CA GLY A 140 16.59 -33.23 -20.35
C GLY A 140 17.34 -33.44 -19.02
N GLY A 141 16.66 -34.05 -18.06
CA GLY A 141 17.20 -34.30 -16.71
C GLY A 141 16.44 -33.51 -15.65
N ASP A 142 16.95 -33.56 -14.42
CA ASP A 142 16.31 -32.88 -13.31
C ASP A 142 16.45 -31.36 -13.44
N ILE A 143 15.32 -30.67 -13.31
CA ILE A 143 15.21 -29.22 -13.43
C ILE A 143 15.34 -28.56 -12.05
N PRO A 144 15.92 -27.35 -11.96
CA PRO A 144 16.08 -26.65 -10.68
C PRO A 144 14.74 -26.30 -10.03
N ALA A 145 14.73 -26.20 -8.70
CA ALA A 145 13.63 -25.58 -7.98
C ALA A 145 13.51 -24.12 -8.40
N ARG A 146 12.28 -23.66 -8.66
CA ARG A 146 12.03 -22.36 -9.30
C ARG A 146 10.80 -21.70 -8.74
N HIS A 147 10.91 -20.41 -8.48
CA HIS A 147 9.82 -19.55 -8.03
C HIS A 147 9.46 -18.61 -9.18
N PHE A 148 8.18 -18.32 -9.32
CA PHE A 148 7.65 -17.39 -10.33
C PHE A 148 6.77 -16.36 -9.64
N ASP A 149 6.82 -15.13 -10.13
CA ASP A 149 5.97 -14.03 -9.68
C ASP A 149 5.70 -13.07 -10.86
N ASN A 150 4.74 -12.16 -10.70
CA ASN A 150 4.47 -11.05 -11.63
C ASN A 150 4.32 -11.44 -13.11
N LEU A 151 3.71 -12.60 -13.39
CA LEU A 151 3.37 -13.02 -14.76
C LEU A 151 2.30 -12.10 -15.34
N ASP A 152 2.65 -11.35 -16.39
CA ASP A 152 1.72 -10.47 -17.11
C ASP A 152 1.85 -10.61 -18.64
N ILE A 153 0.71 -10.49 -19.33
CA ILE A 153 0.62 -10.49 -20.79
C ILE A 153 -0.36 -9.41 -21.23
N ARG A 154 0.10 -8.53 -22.11
CA ARG A 154 -0.68 -7.37 -22.56
C ARG A 154 -0.27 -6.89 -23.96
N THR A 155 -1.07 -6.00 -24.53
CA THR A 155 -0.88 -5.47 -25.89
C THR A 155 -0.02 -4.20 -25.96
N HIS A 156 0.46 -3.70 -24.82
CA HIS A 156 1.32 -2.52 -24.72
C HIS A 156 2.61 -2.85 -23.94
N PRO A 157 3.75 -2.18 -24.20
CA PRO A 157 5.04 -2.58 -23.65
C PRO A 157 5.15 -2.68 -22.11
N HIS A 158 5.93 -3.66 -21.66
CA HIS A 158 6.79 -3.66 -20.46
C HIS A 158 7.31 -2.28 -20.06
N LEU A 159 7.24 -1.87 -18.79
CA LEU A 159 8.24 -0.91 -18.31
C LEU A 159 9.60 -1.62 -18.35
N PRO A 160 10.65 -1.01 -18.92
CA PRO A 160 11.94 -1.68 -19.01
C PRO A 160 12.45 -2.13 -17.64
N VAL A 161 13.13 -3.28 -17.59
CA VAL A 161 13.71 -3.83 -16.36
C VAL A 161 14.55 -2.77 -15.64
N GLY A 162 14.17 -2.44 -14.40
CA GLY A 162 14.85 -1.42 -13.59
C GLY A 162 14.35 0.01 -13.75
N LYS A 163 13.39 0.27 -14.63
CA LYS A 163 12.68 1.55 -14.68
C LYS A 163 11.41 1.50 -13.83
N SER A 164 11.34 2.37 -12.84
CA SER A 164 10.11 2.67 -12.11
C SER A 164 9.34 3.76 -12.86
N ILE A 165 8.00 3.66 -12.88
CA ILE A 165 7.08 4.72 -13.37
C ILE A 165 7.30 6.04 -12.63
N LEU A 166 8.03 6.00 -11.50
CA LEU A 166 8.38 7.17 -10.71
C LEU A 166 9.62 7.95 -11.20
N ARG A 167 10.22 7.61 -12.37
CA ARG A 167 11.46 8.27 -12.82
C ARG A 167 11.56 8.73 -14.28
N ASP A 168 10.54 8.54 -15.12
CA ASP A 168 10.62 8.90 -16.56
C ASP A 168 9.91 10.22 -16.96
N PHE A 169 9.79 11.19 -16.03
CA PHE A 169 9.35 12.56 -16.33
C PHE A 169 10.50 13.50 -16.74
N ALA A 170 11.50 13.02 -17.49
CA ALA A 170 12.73 13.78 -17.75
C ALA A 170 12.89 14.36 -19.17
N GLU A 171 11.93 14.21 -20.09
CA GLU A 171 12.07 14.76 -21.46
C GLU A 171 10.80 15.46 -21.96
N LEU A 172 10.30 16.43 -21.17
CA LEU A 172 9.38 17.45 -21.66
C LEU A 172 10.16 18.75 -21.96
N PRO A 173 9.76 19.52 -22.99
CA PRO A 173 10.46 20.76 -23.36
C PRO A 173 10.48 21.75 -22.19
N SER A 174 11.62 22.43 -22.04
CA SER A 174 11.91 23.35 -20.94
C SER A 174 10.82 24.42 -20.77
N VAL A 175 10.09 24.35 -19.65
CA VAL A 175 9.45 25.53 -19.07
C VAL A 175 10.56 26.40 -18.49
N ALA A 176 10.49 27.73 -18.61
CA ALA A 176 11.46 28.60 -17.95
C ALA A 176 11.35 28.34 -16.42
N TRP A 177 12.44 28.40 -15.66
CA TRP A 177 12.37 28.15 -14.20
C TRP A 177 11.37 29.06 -13.46
N GLN A 178 11.13 30.25 -14.01
CA GLN A 178 10.06 31.15 -13.56
C GLN A 178 8.68 30.49 -13.69
N ASP A 179 8.43 29.81 -14.82
CA ASP A 179 7.21 29.03 -15.04
C ASP A 179 7.15 27.81 -14.12
N HIS A 180 8.28 27.20 -13.73
CA HIS A 180 8.29 26.07 -12.80
C HIS A 180 7.76 26.47 -11.42
N ILE A 181 8.25 27.57 -10.84
CA ILE A 181 7.75 28.09 -9.56
C ILE A 181 6.26 28.46 -9.66
N GLU A 182 5.85 29.05 -10.79
CA GLU A 182 4.45 29.46 -11.01
C GLU A 182 3.51 28.27 -11.26
N THR A 183 3.99 27.16 -11.83
CA THR A 183 3.18 25.97 -12.18
C THR A 183 3.21 24.86 -11.14
N GLN A 184 4.30 24.70 -10.39
CA GLN A 184 4.47 23.66 -9.36
C GLN A 184 4.11 24.16 -7.96
N ARG A 185 3.06 24.97 -7.86
CA ARG A 185 2.56 25.46 -6.56
C ARG A 185 1.93 24.32 -5.77
N LEU A 186 1.96 24.44 -4.44
CA LEU A 186 1.10 23.65 -3.56
C LEU A 186 -0.34 24.12 -3.77
N LEU A 187 -1.26 23.18 -4.03
CA LEU A 187 -2.61 23.50 -4.50
C LEU A 187 -3.71 23.18 -3.49
N ASN A 188 -3.46 22.31 -2.52
CA ASN A 188 -4.46 21.96 -1.51
C ASN A 188 -4.27 22.82 -0.27
N THR A 189 -5.38 23.20 0.36
CA THR A 189 -5.39 23.97 1.61
C THR A 189 -6.06 23.18 2.73
N ALA A 190 -5.56 23.32 3.96
CA ALA A 190 -6.26 22.86 5.16
C ALA A 190 -6.28 23.94 6.25
N GLN A 191 -7.36 23.96 7.02
CA GLN A 191 -7.51 24.76 8.24
C GLN A 191 -7.79 23.83 9.41
N ASP A 192 -7.20 24.15 10.57
CA ASP A 192 -7.36 23.39 11.81
C ASP A 192 -7.07 21.89 11.61
N GLU A 193 -6.02 21.62 10.82
CA GLU A 193 -5.65 20.29 10.35
C GLU A 193 -5.45 19.32 11.52
N ASN A 194 -6.03 18.12 11.42
CA ASN A 194 -6.03 17.09 12.47
C ASN A 194 -6.50 17.59 13.85
N GLY A 195 -7.35 18.62 13.90
CA GLY A 195 -7.88 19.20 15.14
C GLY A 195 -6.95 20.23 15.79
N HIS A 196 -5.82 20.58 15.16
CA HIS A 196 -4.90 21.60 15.65
C HIS A 196 -5.41 23.00 15.30
N VAL A 197 -6.28 23.55 16.15
CA VAL A 197 -6.91 24.87 15.97
C VAL A 197 -5.84 25.96 15.77
N GLY A 198 -5.96 26.70 14.67
CA GLY A 198 -5.03 27.75 14.26
C GLY A 198 -3.93 27.28 13.31
N MET A 199 -3.82 25.99 13.02
CA MET A 199 -2.94 25.50 11.95
C MET A 199 -3.52 25.86 10.57
N ARG A 200 -2.70 26.42 9.70
CA ARG A 200 -3.04 26.73 8.31
C ARG A 200 -2.01 26.07 7.40
N THR A 201 -2.45 25.38 6.36
CA THR A 201 -1.58 24.51 5.57
C THR A 201 -1.82 24.69 4.08
N TRP A 202 -0.73 24.78 3.30
CA TRP A 202 -0.71 24.41 1.89
C TRP A 202 0.00 23.07 1.72
N SER A 203 -0.55 22.16 0.92
CA SER A 203 0.08 20.85 0.65
C SER A 203 -0.30 20.28 -0.73
N ASN A 204 0.40 19.21 -1.14
CA ASN A 204 -0.03 18.32 -2.22
C ASN A 204 -0.24 16.89 -1.69
N ALA A 205 -1.07 16.78 -0.63
CA ALA A 205 -1.70 15.59 -0.06
C ALA A 205 -0.84 14.30 0.10
N PRO A 206 -0.42 13.93 1.32
CA PRO A 206 -0.35 14.73 2.55
C PRO A 206 0.93 15.57 2.65
N LEU A 207 1.96 15.20 1.88
CA LEU A 207 3.26 15.87 1.81
C LEU A 207 3.65 16.02 0.34
N PRO A 208 4.35 17.11 -0.01
CA PRO A 208 5.01 18.03 0.89
C PRO A 208 4.09 19.20 1.32
N SER A 209 4.45 19.91 2.40
CA SER A 209 3.60 20.95 3.01
C SER A 209 4.37 22.18 3.52
N ILE A 210 3.67 23.32 3.58
CA ILE A 210 4.03 24.50 4.37
C ILE A 210 2.87 24.83 5.29
N ASN A 211 3.18 25.20 6.52
CA ASN A 211 2.21 25.37 7.58
C ASN A 211 2.55 26.58 8.44
N THR A 212 1.52 27.23 9.00
CA THR A 212 1.68 28.31 9.98
C THR A 212 0.78 28.09 11.18
N ASN A 213 1.30 28.37 12.37
CA ASN A 213 0.51 28.38 13.60
C ASN A 213 0.01 29.81 13.90
N THR A 214 -1.28 30.06 13.65
CA THR A 214 -1.94 31.34 13.93
C THR A 214 -2.54 31.43 15.34
N SER A 215 -2.47 30.34 16.12
CA SER A 215 -3.00 30.31 17.48
C SER A 215 -2.04 31.00 18.48
N LYS A 216 -2.51 31.14 19.72
CA LYS A 216 -1.67 31.61 20.84
C LYS A 216 -0.95 30.46 21.56
N GLU A 217 -1.21 29.22 21.18
CA GLU A 217 -0.70 28.03 21.84
C GLU A 217 0.35 27.34 20.98
N THR A 218 1.31 26.68 21.62
CA THR A 218 2.24 25.81 20.90
C THR A 218 1.48 24.56 20.44
N LEU A 219 1.50 24.29 19.14
CA LEU A 219 0.86 23.10 18.58
C LEU A 219 1.83 21.93 18.58
N LEU A 220 1.38 20.80 19.14
CA LEU A 220 2.09 19.54 19.11
C LEU A 220 1.54 18.70 17.95
N VAL A 221 2.23 18.77 16.83
CA VAL A 221 2.05 17.86 15.69
C VAL A 221 3.07 16.71 15.87
N PRO A 222 3.30 15.79 14.91
CA PRO A 222 4.60 15.12 14.87
C PRO A 222 5.65 16.24 14.72
N GLY A 223 6.20 16.75 15.83
CA GLY A 223 6.96 17.99 15.91
C GLY A 223 6.29 19.13 16.72
N THR A 224 7.06 20.17 17.03
CA THR A 224 6.61 21.33 17.82
C THR A 224 6.52 22.58 16.95
N VAL A 225 5.33 23.20 16.90
CA VAL A 225 5.11 24.45 16.15
C VAL A 225 4.66 25.55 17.09
N HIS A 226 5.56 26.49 17.37
CA HIS A 226 5.29 27.63 18.26
C HIS A 226 4.34 28.66 17.62
N PRO A 227 3.67 29.50 18.44
CA PRO A 227 2.84 30.59 17.94
C PRO A 227 3.58 31.47 16.93
N GLY A 228 3.00 31.62 15.76
CA GLY A 228 3.55 32.38 14.65
C GLY A 228 4.78 31.82 13.96
N GLN A 229 5.08 30.56 14.19
CA GLN A 229 6.12 29.86 13.45
C GLN A 229 5.59 29.41 12.08
N ILE A 230 6.47 29.51 11.07
CA ILE A 230 6.26 28.93 9.74
C ILE A 230 7.11 27.66 9.67
N VAL A 231 6.49 26.54 9.35
CA VAL A 231 7.14 25.23 9.27
C VAL A 231 6.84 24.55 7.93
N VAL A 232 7.83 23.87 7.38
CA VAL A 232 7.70 23.12 6.12
C VAL A 232 8.07 21.67 6.31
N HIS A 233 7.50 20.80 5.49
CA HIS A 233 7.82 19.38 5.50
C HIS A 233 7.97 18.85 4.06
N PRO A 234 9.17 18.39 3.65
CA PRO A 234 9.38 17.76 2.34
C PRO A 234 8.74 16.35 2.27
N ASN A 235 8.77 15.71 1.10
CA ASN A 235 8.43 14.28 0.97
C ASN A 235 9.65 13.50 0.43
N THR A 236 9.49 12.21 0.13
CA THR A 236 10.60 11.35 -0.35
C THR A 236 11.15 11.68 -1.74
N LYS A 237 10.39 12.41 -2.53
CA LYS A 237 10.64 12.62 -3.97
C LYS A 237 10.83 14.09 -4.30
N GLU A 238 10.44 14.99 -3.41
CA GLU A 238 10.28 16.42 -3.66
C GLU A 238 10.52 17.20 -2.35
N GLY A 239 11.23 18.33 -2.47
CA GLY A 239 11.35 19.33 -1.43
C GLY A 239 10.23 20.37 -1.46
N VAL A 240 10.24 21.26 -0.47
CA VAL A 240 9.36 22.45 -0.40
C VAL A 240 10.20 23.69 -0.68
N GLY A 241 9.73 24.51 -1.60
CA GLY A 241 10.32 25.80 -1.94
C GLY A 241 9.47 26.95 -1.43
N ILE A 242 10.09 27.87 -0.71
CA ILE A 242 9.56 29.21 -0.42
C ILE A 242 10.28 30.20 -1.31
N ALA A 243 9.60 30.70 -2.34
CA ALA A 243 10.20 31.58 -3.33
C ALA A 243 9.68 33.02 -3.22
N TRP A 244 10.60 33.97 -3.22
CA TRP A 244 10.36 35.40 -3.28
C TRP A 244 10.62 35.89 -4.70
N ARG A 245 9.62 36.53 -5.31
CA ARG A 245 9.75 37.18 -6.62
C ARG A 245 10.21 38.62 -6.44
N SER A 246 11.36 38.97 -7.02
CA SER A 246 11.90 40.32 -6.92
C SER A 246 10.97 41.35 -7.58
N PRO A 247 10.46 42.35 -6.85
CA PRO A 247 9.71 43.45 -7.45
C PRO A 247 10.63 44.53 -8.03
N LEU A 248 11.95 44.42 -7.81
CA LEU A 248 12.90 45.48 -8.10
C LEU A 248 14.12 44.99 -8.89
N ARG A 249 14.84 45.98 -9.43
CA ARG A 249 16.19 45.83 -9.93
C ARG A 249 17.14 46.51 -8.95
N GLY A 250 18.01 45.74 -8.29
CA GLY A 250 18.87 46.29 -7.24
C GLY A 250 19.72 45.25 -6.53
N GLN A 251 20.31 45.66 -5.42
CA GLN A 251 20.96 44.73 -4.48
C GLN A 251 20.02 44.45 -3.32
N ILE A 252 19.99 43.20 -2.89
CA ILE A 252 19.27 42.75 -1.71
C ILE A 252 20.24 42.11 -0.74
N ARG A 253 19.91 42.19 0.55
CA ARG A 253 20.56 41.50 1.64
C ARG A 253 19.63 40.41 2.14
N ILE A 254 20.13 39.18 2.26
CA ILE A 254 19.35 38.00 2.65
C ILE A 254 19.86 37.52 4.00
N SER A 255 18.96 37.25 4.94
CA SER A 255 19.23 36.65 6.24
C SER A 255 18.09 35.71 6.65
N GLY A 256 18.33 34.84 7.62
CA GLY A 256 17.29 33.93 8.11
C GLY A 256 17.87 32.73 8.85
N LYS A 257 16.98 31.80 9.20
CA LYS A 257 17.27 30.66 10.06
C LYS A 257 16.45 29.46 9.64
N VAL A 258 17.08 28.28 9.69
CA VAL A 258 16.42 26.99 9.51
C VAL A 258 16.62 26.19 10.80
N ALA A 259 15.54 25.67 11.37
CA ALA A 259 15.60 24.92 12.62
C ALA A 259 14.78 23.63 12.52
N ASP A 260 15.32 22.55 13.06
CA ASP A 260 14.58 21.30 13.18
C ASP A 260 13.43 21.50 14.16
N ALA A 261 12.22 21.13 13.74
CA ALA A 261 11.01 21.21 14.57
C ALA A 261 10.56 19.82 15.05
N HIS A 262 11.31 18.76 14.73
CA HIS A 262 11.11 17.42 15.27
C HIS A 262 12.13 17.04 16.37
N ASP A 263 11.75 16.05 17.16
CA ASP A 263 12.61 15.36 18.13
C ASP A 263 13.16 14.03 17.60
N CYS A 264 12.81 13.63 16.37
CA CYS A 264 13.24 12.42 15.65
C CYS A 264 13.68 12.78 14.22
N GLY A 265 14.32 11.84 13.50
CA GLY A 265 14.69 12.01 12.07
C GLY A 265 16.18 12.22 11.83
N ASP A 266 16.56 12.37 10.55
CA ASP A 266 17.92 12.78 10.15
C ASP A 266 18.01 14.26 9.72
N SER A 267 16.90 15.01 9.91
CA SER A 267 16.74 16.43 9.59
C SER A 267 16.90 16.72 8.09
N VAL A 268 16.80 17.99 7.69
CA VAL A 268 16.71 18.39 6.29
C VAL A 268 18.00 18.96 5.73
N LEU A 269 18.10 18.94 4.40
CA LEU A 269 19.03 19.80 3.66
C LEU A 269 18.30 21.10 3.31
N TRP A 270 19.03 22.22 3.30
CA TRP A 270 18.47 23.48 2.84
C TRP A 270 19.39 24.16 1.83
N HIS A 271 18.78 24.89 0.90
CA HIS A 271 19.47 25.67 -0.11
C HIS A 271 18.82 27.05 -0.23
N ILE A 272 19.65 28.07 -0.47
CA ILE A 272 19.19 29.34 -1.02
C ILE A 272 19.60 29.40 -2.47
N ASP A 273 18.62 29.65 -3.30
CA ASP A 273 18.68 29.42 -4.72
C ASP A 273 18.25 30.69 -5.47
N HIS A 274 19.09 31.21 -6.37
CA HIS A 274 18.77 32.37 -7.22
C HIS A 274 18.39 31.89 -8.62
N LEU A 275 17.14 32.13 -9.01
CA LEU A 275 16.58 31.70 -10.27
C LEU A 275 16.42 32.90 -11.20
N THR A 276 17.13 32.84 -12.31
CA THR A 276 17.15 33.87 -13.35
C THR A 276 16.54 33.31 -14.64
N GLN A 277 16.29 34.16 -15.63
CA GLN A 277 15.91 33.71 -16.97
C GLN A 277 16.98 32.81 -17.63
N ARG A 278 18.23 32.85 -17.15
CA ARG A 278 19.34 32.03 -17.68
C ARG A 278 19.50 30.70 -16.96
N GLY A 279 18.68 30.43 -15.94
CA GLY A 279 18.73 29.24 -15.12
C GLY A 279 18.92 29.55 -13.64
N PHE A 280 19.20 28.49 -12.90
CA PHE A 280 19.31 28.49 -11.45
C PHE A 280 20.78 28.49 -10.99
N ARG A 281 21.08 29.22 -9.91
CA ARG A 281 22.36 29.25 -9.20
C ARG A 281 22.14 29.10 -7.70
N SER A 282 22.71 28.07 -7.08
CA SER A 282 22.72 27.94 -5.62
C SER A 282 23.71 28.93 -5.02
N ILE A 283 23.24 29.76 -4.08
CA ILE A 283 24.04 30.82 -3.45
C ILE A 283 24.45 30.46 -2.01
N ALA A 284 23.67 29.63 -1.33
CA ALA A 284 24.02 29.07 -0.03
C ALA A 284 23.40 27.68 0.13
N GLN A 285 24.00 26.84 0.96
CA GLN A 285 23.45 25.53 1.31
C GLN A 285 23.94 25.08 2.68
N GLY A 286 23.18 24.21 3.32
CA GLY A 286 23.54 23.61 4.58
C GLY A 286 22.69 22.40 4.93
N SER A 287 22.91 21.90 6.14
CA SER A 287 22.17 20.79 6.71
C SER A 287 21.95 21.10 8.18
N VAL A 288 20.70 21.02 8.63
CA VAL A 288 20.40 21.12 10.06
C VAL A 288 20.67 19.75 10.69
N GLU A 289 21.27 19.73 11.87
CA GLU A 289 21.37 18.52 12.70
C GLU A 289 20.10 18.37 13.55
N GLN A 290 19.79 17.16 13.98
CA GLN A 290 18.60 16.88 14.80
C GLN A 290 18.55 17.79 16.03
N ALA A 291 17.37 18.35 16.31
CA ALA A 291 17.12 19.27 17.43
C ALA A 291 18.06 20.50 17.48
N SER A 292 18.60 20.90 16.32
CA SER A 292 19.49 22.07 16.19
C SER A 292 18.87 23.15 15.31
N SER A 293 19.55 24.29 15.26
CA SER A 293 19.20 25.34 14.32
C SER A 293 20.44 25.91 13.67
N GLN A 294 20.33 26.25 12.40
CA GLN A 294 21.39 26.83 11.60
C GLN A 294 20.92 28.16 11.02
N SER A 295 21.68 29.22 11.25
CA SER A 295 21.52 30.45 10.47
C SER A 295 21.81 30.13 9.00
N ILE A 296 21.11 30.76 8.07
CA ILE A 296 21.27 30.56 6.62
C ILE A 296 22.69 30.97 6.13
N LEU A 297 23.58 31.40 7.03
CA LEU A 297 24.88 32.00 6.74
C LEU A 297 25.97 31.66 7.75
N ALA A 298 27.21 31.61 7.26
CA ALA A 298 28.43 31.51 8.06
C ALA A 298 28.70 32.82 8.82
N SER A 299 29.24 32.71 10.03
CA SER A 299 29.48 33.83 10.96
C SER A 299 30.13 35.05 10.29
N PRO A 300 29.74 36.27 10.68
CA PRO A 300 30.38 37.46 10.16
C PRO A 300 31.87 37.52 10.58
N PRO A 301 32.71 38.35 9.93
CA PRO A 301 34.12 38.52 10.32
C PRO A 301 34.23 38.84 11.82
N GLN A 302 35.20 38.25 12.53
CA GLN A 302 35.40 38.49 13.96
C GLN A 302 35.42 40.00 14.27
N GLY A 303 34.39 40.48 15.00
CA GLY A 303 34.31 41.86 15.48
C GLY A 303 33.12 42.70 14.99
N SER A 304 32.23 42.20 14.11
CA SER A 304 31.02 42.93 13.70
C SER A 304 29.77 42.48 14.47
N SER A 305 28.91 43.44 14.85
CA SER A 305 27.59 43.21 15.47
C SER A 305 26.45 43.02 14.46
N GLU A 306 26.75 42.96 13.16
CA GLU A 306 25.74 42.76 12.11
C GLU A 306 25.35 41.27 12.01
N ALA A 307 24.05 41.01 11.82
CA ALA A 307 23.58 39.66 11.51
C ALA A 307 24.26 39.17 10.22
N PRO A 308 24.67 37.89 10.15
CA PRO A 308 25.29 37.37 8.94
C PRO A 308 24.30 37.57 7.78
N SER A 309 24.79 38.08 6.65
CA SER A 309 23.96 38.33 5.45
C SER A 309 24.68 38.02 4.12
N ILE A 310 23.93 37.59 3.08
CA ILE A 310 24.43 37.56 1.68
C ILE A 310 23.89 38.77 0.96
N THR A 311 24.75 39.51 0.27
CA THR A 311 24.32 40.54 -0.69
C THR A 311 24.25 39.93 -2.09
N LEU A 312 23.09 40.04 -2.73
CA LEU A 312 22.82 39.51 -4.06
C LEU A 312 22.25 40.62 -4.95
N ARG A 313 22.68 40.67 -6.21
CA ARG A 313 22.04 41.54 -7.21
C ARG A 313 20.92 40.78 -7.90
N VAL A 314 19.74 41.39 -7.97
CA VAL A 314 18.53 40.82 -8.57
C VAL A 314 17.94 41.77 -9.62
N GLU A 315 17.29 41.19 -10.63
CA GLU A 315 16.45 41.90 -11.59
C GLU A 315 14.96 41.68 -11.27
N ALA A 316 14.08 42.57 -11.74
CA ALA A 316 12.65 42.46 -11.49
C ALA A 316 12.08 41.18 -12.15
N GLY A 317 11.34 40.38 -11.38
CA GLY A 317 10.77 39.11 -11.79
C GLY A 317 11.69 37.89 -11.61
N GLU A 318 12.94 38.08 -11.18
CA GLU A 318 13.78 36.95 -10.73
C GLU A 318 13.29 36.39 -9.40
N PHE A 319 13.62 35.13 -9.11
CA PHE A 319 13.21 34.48 -7.88
C PHE A 319 14.40 34.17 -6.98
N LEU A 320 14.20 34.34 -5.69
CA LEU A 320 15.05 33.78 -4.64
C LEU A 320 14.24 32.68 -3.93
N GLN A 321 14.75 31.46 -3.87
CA GLN A 321 14.06 30.33 -3.26
C GLN A 321 14.85 29.79 -2.06
N LEU A 322 14.19 29.68 -0.91
CA LEU A 322 14.62 28.79 0.17
C LEU A 322 14.02 27.41 -0.09
N ALA A 323 14.86 26.45 -0.45
CA ALA A 323 14.45 25.08 -0.70
C ALA A 323 14.81 24.19 0.50
N ILE A 324 13.81 23.54 1.08
CA ILE A 324 13.96 22.51 2.12
C ILE A 324 13.79 21.14 1.48
N MET A 325 14.83 20.33 1.55
CA MET A 325 14.98 19.07 0.82
C MET A 325 15.11 17.89 1.80
N PRO A 326 14.57 16.71 1.45
CA PRO A 326 14.67 15.53 2.29
C PRO A 326 16.11 14.99 2.35
N LYS A 327 16.47 14.36 3.47
CA LYS A 327 17.64 13.47 3.57
C LYS A 327 17.21 12.00 3.41
N ALA A 328 17.81 11.07 4.15
CA ALA A 328 17.54 9.64 4.04
C ALA A 328 16.34 9.21 4.89
N ASN A 329 16.13 9.79 6.08
CA ASN A 329 15.06 9.47 7.02
C ASN A 329 14.02 10.62 7.14
N TYR A 330 13.18 10.70 6.12
CA TYR A 330 12.20 11.77 5.86
C TYR A 330 10.92 11.74 6.71
N GLY A 331 10.78 10.79 7.63
CA GLY A 331 9.55 10.62 8.41
C GLY A 331 9.33 11.70 9.49
N CYS A 332 10.40 12.40 9.88
CA CYS A 332 10.39 13.43 10.91
C CYS A 332 11.17 14.69 10.44
N ASP A 333 10.73 15.33 9.35
CA ASP A 333 11.48 16.41 8.67
C ASP A 333 10.79 17.80 8.74
N LEU A 334 9.82 17.98 9.63
CA LEU A 334 9.22 19.28 9.92
C LEU A 334 10.30 20.27 10.33
N THR A 335 10.40 21.35 9.57
CA THR A 335 11.48 22.32 9.65
C THR A 335 10.91 23.71 9.80
N ALA A 336 11.26 24.40 10.87
CA ALA A 336 10.96 25.81 11.04
C ALA A 336 11.87 26.69 10.20
N VAL A 337 11.29 27.70 9.55
CA VAL A 337 11.99 28.56 8.60
C VAL A 337 11.71 30.03 8.87
N GLU A 338 12.78 30.82 8.84
CA GLU A 338 12.77 32.27 8.91
C GLU A 338 13.55 32.81 7.71
N LEU A 339 13.01 33.80 7.00
CA LEU A 339 13.67 34.43 5.86
C LEU A 339 13.33 35.92 5.82
N THR A 340 14.38 36.74 5.75
CA THR A 340 14.30 38.19 5.62
C THR A 340 15.13 38.63 4.42
N ILE A 341 14.54 39.50 3.60
CA ILE A 341 15.17 40.09 2.42
C ILE A 341 15.07 41.61 2.56
N GLU A 342 16.19 42.31 2.53
CA GLU A 342 16.25 43.77 2.67
C GLU A 342 16.80 44.38 1.37
N GLU A 343 16.21 45.46 0.90
CA GLU A 343 16.77 46.26 -0.19
C GLU A 343 18.02 47.02 0.29
N VAL A 344 19.14 46.85 -0.42
CA VAL A 344 20.39 47.56 -0.14
C VAL A 344 20.41 48.85 -0.96
N GLY A 345 20.23 49.98 -0.26
CA GLY A 345 20.02 51.28 -0.90
C GLY A 345 18.56 51.47 -1.31
N GLY A 346 18.26 52.49 -2.12
CA GLY A 346 16.89 52.74 -2.59
C GLY A 346 15.91 53.12 -1.47
N GLU A 347 14.71 52.54 -1.50
CA GLU A 347 13.61 52.80 -0.54
C GLU A 347 13.78 52.03 0.78
N GLN A 348 14.82 51.21 0.91
CA GLN A 348 15.11 50.39 2.10
C GLN A 348 13.93 49.48 2.50
N ARG A 349 13.23 48.91 1.50
CA ARG A 349 12.15 47.96 1.73
C ARG A 349 12.66 46.69 2.38
N VAL A 350 11.83 46.11 3.24
CA VAL A 350 12.07 44.81 3.88
C VAL A 350 10.92 43.87 3.51
N TRP A 351 11.26 42.63 3.15
CA TRP A 351 10.33 41.50 3.03
C TRP A 351 10.69 40.49 4.11
N ASP A 352 9.75 40.20 4.98
CA ASP A 352 9.94 39.32 6.13
C ASP A 352 8.85 38.26 6.05
N LEU A 353 9.28 37.01 5.82
CA LEU A 353 8.36 35.92 5.55
C LEU A 353 7.31 35.75 6.66
N ALA A 354 7.73 35.87 7.93
CA ALA A 354 6.82 35.74 9.06
C ALA A 354 5.81 36.90 9.06
N LYS A 355 6.28 38.15 8.92
CA LYS A 355 5.37 39.31 8.91
C LYS A 355 4.40 39.30 7.73
N ASP A 356 4.87 38.89 6.55
CA ASP A 356 4.08 38.90 5.33
C ASP A 356 3.06 37.76 5.30
N VAL A 357 3.41 36.56 5.78
CA VAL A 357 2.64 35.33 5.49
C VAL A 357 1.95 34.74 6.72
N GLN A 358 2.55 34.86 7.91
CA GLN A 358 2.15 34.07 9.09
C GLN A 358 0.68 34.29 9.51
N ALA A 359 0.17 35.52 9.38
CA ALA A 359 -1.18 35.85 9.85
C ALA A 359 -2.29 35.20 9.00
N ASP A 360 -2.04 34.97 7.71
CA ASP A 360 -3.02 34.41 6.78
C ASP A 360 -2.35 33.69 5.61
N LEU A 361 -1.64 32.59 5.88
CA LEU A 361 -0.98 31.76 4.86
C LEU A 361 -1.91 31.41 3.67
N LEU A 362 -3.22 31.31 3.90
CA LEU A 362 -4.20 30.87 2.91
C LEU A 362 -4.77 32.01 2.06
N ALA A 363 -4.33 33.26 2.26
CA ALA A 363 -4.78 34.40 1.46
C ALA A 363 -4.49 34.22 -0.04
N GLY A 364 -3.45 33.46 -0.38
CA GLY A 364 -3.15 33.08 -1.76
C GLY A 364 -1.82 32.37 -1.91
N ASN A 365 -1.63 31.78 -3.10
CA ASN A 365 -0.35 31.27 -3.56
C ASN A 365 -0.27 31.59 -5.07
N PRO A 366 0.36 32.71 -5.50
CA PRO A 366 1.24 33.54 -4.71
C PRO A 366 0.54 34.32 -3.60
N HIS A 367 1.22 34.42 -2.47
CA HIS A 367 0.84 35.24 -1.33
C HIS A 367 1.41 36.65 -1.51
N ALA A 368 0.61 37.66 -1.14
CA ALA A 368 1.04 39.04 -1.23
C ALA A 368 2.10 39.39 -0.18
N ASP A 369 3.01 40.32 -0.45
CA ASP A 369 3.82 40.96 0.60
C ASP A 369 3.03 42.08 1.32
N GLN A 370 3.62 42.66 2.36
CA GLN A 370 3.05 43.81 3.07
C GLN A 370 2.78 45.06 2.20
N TYR A 371 3.29 45.11 0.96
CA TYR A 371 3.04 46.19 0.00
C TYR A 371 1.93 45.83 -1.02
N GLY A 372 1.35 44.63 -0.92
CA GLY A 372 0.25 44.16 -1.77
C GLY A 372 0.71 43.53 -3.09
N HIS A 373 1.99 43.23 -3.27
CA HIS A 373 2.50 42.57 -4.48
C HIS A 373 2.49 41.04 -4.32
N PRO A 374 2.10 40.25 -5.34
CA PRO A 374 2.11 38.79 -5.29
C PRO A 374 3.54 38.23 -5.33
N THR A 375 4.20 38.28 -4.18
CA THR A 375 5.65 38.16 -4.04
C THR A 375 6.08 36.78 -3.58
N TRP A 376 5.32 36.12 -2.71
CA TRP A 376 5.70 34.86 -2.07
C TRP A 376 5.01 33.66 -2.73
N PHE A 377 5.78 32.63 -3.08
CA PHE A 377 5.30 31.42 -3.73
C PHE A 377 5.69 30.20 -2.91
N PHE A 378 4.77 29.25 -2.79
CA PHE A 378 5.00 27.99 -2.08
C PHE A 378 4.79 26.82 -3.04
N GLY A 379 5.82 26.02 -3.26
CA GLY A 379 5.80 25.02 -4.32
C GLY A 379 6.76 23.86 -4.14
N LEU A 380 6.72 22.94 -5.08
CA LEU A 380 7.57 21.76 -5.12
C LEU A 380 8.98 22.13 -5.61
N VAL A 381 9.98 21.44 -5.08
CA VAL A 381 11.37 21.51 -5.57
C VAL A 381 11.84 20.09 -5.93
N PRO A 382 12.25 19.82 -7.18
CA PRO A 382 12.76 18.50 -7.55
C PRO A 382 14.09 18.19 -6.85
N LEU A 383 14.36 16.92 -6.54
CA LEU A 383 15.58 16.51 -5.82
C LEU A 383 16.88 16.88 -6.54
N ASP A 384 16.88 16.86 -7.87
CA ASP A 384 18.05 17.25 -8.66
C ASP A 384 18.22 18.77 -8.75
N ARG A 385 17.29 19.55 -8.19
CA ARG A 385 17.22 21.02 -8.25
C ARG A 385 17.40 21.55 -9.67
N GLY A 386 17.09 20.74 -10.68
CA GLY A 386 17.28 21.10 -12.08
C GLY A 386 18.67 20.93 -12.68
N GLN A 387 19.60 20.19 -12.05
CA GLN A 387 20.97 20.02 -12.58
C GLN A 387 21.04 19.23 -13.91
N SER A 388 19.93 18.62 -14.34
CA SER A 388 19.84 17.76 -15.52
C SER A 388 19.49 18.50 -16.83
N VAL A 389 20.01 19.71 -17.13
CA VAL A 389 19.88 20.30 -18.48
C VAL A 389 21.11 21.11 -18.87
N LYS A 390 22.04 20.52 -19.64
CA LYS A 390 23.02 21.29 -20.40
C LYS A 390 22.36 21.77 -21.69
N LEU A 391 22.17 23.08 -21.81
CA LEU A 391 21.55 23.73 -22.97
C LEU A 391 22.53 23.89 -24.13
N GLY A 392 22.15 23.40 -25.31
CA GLY A 392 22.59 23.93 -26.59
C GLY A 392 21.79 25.19 -26.95
N LYS A 393 22.34 26.05 -27.82
CA LYS A 393 21.69 27.30 -28.24
C LYS A 393 20.33 27.01 -28.93
N PRO A 394 19.28 27.81 -28.68
CA PRO A 394 17.96 27.57 -29.27
C PRO A 394 17.94 27.87 -30.78
N GLU A 395 17.37 26.95 -31.56
CA GLU A 395 16.97 27.20 -32.95
C GLU A 395 15.61 27.91 -33.00
N PRO A 396 15.36 28.79 -33.99
CA PRO A 396 14.11 29.52 -34.11
C PRO A 396 12.93 28.61 -34.49
N LEU A 397 11.81 28.76 -33.78
CA LEU A 397 10.58 28.00 -34.01
C LEU A 397 9.94 28.36 -35.37
N THR A 398 9.91 27.40 -36.29
CA THR A 398 9.22 27.54 -37.58
C THR A 398 7.72 27.26 -37.43
N ARG A 399 6.91 27.75 -38.38
CA ARG A 399 5.44 27.52 -38.39
C ARG A 399 5.07 26.04 -38.38
N GLU A 400 5.90 25.18 -38.98
CA GLU A 400 5.70 23.72 -39.01
C GLU A 400 5.86 23.09 -37.63
N VAL A 401 6.84 23.56 -36.83
CA VAL A 401 7.04 23.09 -35.45
C VAL A 401 5.84 23.47 -34.59
N VAL A 402 5.30 24.68 -34.74
CA VAL A 402 4.10 25.14 -34.00
C VAL A 402 2.86 24.31 -34.38
N GLN A 403 2.69 23.96 -35.65
CA GLN A 403 1.57 23.09 -36.07
C GLN A 403 1.72 21.67 -35.51
N THR A 404 2.93 21.13 -35.53
CA THR A 404 3.24 19.81 -34.97
C THR A 404 2.97 19.77 -33.47
N LEU A 405 3.41 20.79 -32.73
CA LEU A 405 3.18 20.90 -31.29
C LEU A 405 1.69 21.05 -30.95
N ARG A 406 0.90 21.77 -31.77
CA ARG A 406 -0.56 21.85 -31.59
C ARG A 406 -1.26 20.51 -31.81
N ALA A 407 -0.83 19.75 -32.82
CA ALA A 407 -1.36 18.41 -33.07
C ALA A 407 -1.00 17.44 -31.93
N GLN A 408 0.22 17.52 -31.41
CA GLN A 408 0.65 16.77 -30.23
C GLN A 408 -0.14 17.17 -29.00
N LEU A 409 -0.32 18.47 -28.73
CA LEU A 409 -1.11 18.95 -27.59
C LEU A 409 -2.57 18.47 -27.65
N ALA A 410 -3.19 18.49 -28.83
CA ALA A 410 -4.54 17.97 -29.01
C ALA A 410 -4.62 16.47 -28.70
N THR A 411 -3.63 15.70 -29.17
CA THR A 411 -3.53 14.26 -28.92
C THR A 411 -3.32 13.95 -27.44
N THR A 412 -2.41 14.68 -26.77
CA THR A 412 -2.12 14.52 -25.34
C THR A 412 -3.32 14.91 -24.48
N THR A 413 -4.05 15.96 -24.85
CA THR A 413 -5.28 16.37 -24.16
C THR A 413 -6.35 15.27 -24.25
N GLN A 414 -6.51 14.67 -25.44
CA GLN A 414 -7.45 13.56 -25.63
C GLN A 414 -7.07 12.33 -24.82
N GLN A 415 -5.78 12.00 -24.74
CA GLN A 415 -5.28 10.90 -23.90
C GLN A 415 -5.51 11.17 -22.41
N LEU A 416 -5.28 12.40 -21.94
CA LEU A 416 -5.50 12.79 -20.55
C LEU A 416 -6.99 12.69 -20.17
N THR A 417 -7.90 13.14 -21.03
CA THR A 417 -9.35 12.99 -20.83
C THR A 417 -9.73 11.51 -20.74
N ALA A 418 -9.27 10.67 -21.67
CA ALA A 418 -9.56 9.24 -21.66
C ALA A 418 -9.01 8.52 -20.41
N GLN A 419 -7.82 8.91 -19.94
CA GLN A 419 -7.24 8.37 -18.70
C GLN A 419 -7.99 8.84 -17.45
N THR A 420 -8.47 10.08 -17.45
CA THR A 420 -9.29 10.62 -16.34
C THR A 420 -10.62 9.89 -16.25
N GLU A 421 -11.31 9.69 -17.38
CA GLU A 421 -12.53 8.90 -17.45
C GLU A 421 -12.29 7.44 -17.02
N ARG A 422 -11.15 6.84 -17.42
CA ARG A 422 -10.77 5.49 -17.01
C ARG A 422 -10.50 5.40 -15.51
N LYS A 423 -9.82 6.39 -14.93
CA LYS A 423 -9.59 6.50 -13.49
C LYS A 423 -10.93 6.60 -12.74
N THR A 424 -11.82 7.48 -13.16
CA THR A 424 -13.15 7.62 -12.55
C THR A 424 -13.98 6.34 -12.68
N GLN A 425 -13.89 5.62 -13.81
CA GLN A 425 -14.52 4.30 -13.96
C GLN A 425 -13.93 3.24 -13.03
N LEU A 426 -12.61 3.24 -12.82
CA LEU A 426 -11.93 2.30 -11.91
C LEU A 426 -12.20 2.63 -10.44
N GLU A 427 -12.31 3.91 -10.09
CA GLU A 427 -12.71 4.38 -8.76
C GLU A 427 -14.21 4.10 -8.47
N ALA A 428 -15.06 4.16 -9.51
CA ALA A 428 -16.48 3.82 -9.42
C ALA A 428 -16.76 2.31 -9.49
N SER A 429 -15.84 1.50 -10.02
CA SER A 429 -15.93 0.05 -9.91
C SER A 429 -15.56 -0.33 -8.48
N GLU A 430 -16.55 -0.74 -7.69
CA GLU A 430 -16.37 -1.29 -6.35
C GLU A 430 -15.17 -2.25 -6.33
N THR A 431 -14.09 -1.81 -5.70
CA THR A 431 -12.90 -2.64 -5.47
C THR A 431 -12.98 -3.19 -4.05
N TYR A 432 -14.06 -3.89 -3.74
CA TYR A 432 -14.16 -4.73 -2.54
C TYR A 432 -14.83 -6.04 -2.95
N GLY A 433 -14.45 -7.23 -2.47
CA GLY A 433 -13.22 -7.68 -1.86
C GLY A 433 -13.14 -9.17 -2.22
N LEU A 434 -12.16 -9.55 -3.05
CA LEU A 434 -11.89 -10.97 -3.26
C LEU A 434 -11.29 -11.50 -1.96
N ILE A 435 -12.12 -12.14 -1.15
CA ILE A 435 -11.66 -13.02 -0.09
C ILE A 435 -10.94 -14.17 -0.81
N TYR A 436 -9.71 -14.50 -0.42
CA TYR A 436 -9.09 -15.75 -0.84
C TYR A 436 -9.94 -16.91 -0.31
N GLY A 437 -10.81 -17.44 -1.15
CA GLY A 437 -11.51 -18.70 -0.95
C GLY A 437 -10.95 -19.73 -1.90
N ALA A 438 -10.75 -20.96 -1.43
CA ALA A 438 -10.53 -22.08 -2.33
C ALA A 438 -11.80 -22.29 -3.17
N LEU A 439 -11.78 -21.85 -4.43
CA LEU A 439 -12.74 -22.32 -5.44
C LEU A 439 -12.21 -23.67 -5.96
N ASP A 440 -12.82 -24.76 -5.51
CA ASP A 440 -12.50 -26.09 -6.05
C ASP A 440 -13.15 -26.26 -7.45
N GLN A 441 -14.35 -25.69 -7.69
CA GLN A 441 -15.10 -25.73 -8.97
C GLN A 441 -16.02 -24.50 -9.15
N ASP A 442 -16.34 -24.16 -10.41
CA ASP A 442 -17.21 -23.03 -10.78
C ASP A 442 -18.68 -23.24 -10.38
N GLU A 443 -19.12 -24.50 -10.33
CA GLU A 443 -20.51 -24.89 -10.03
C GLU A 443 -20.57 -25.79 -8.77
N PRO A 444 -21.56 -25.60 -7.89
CA PRO A 444 -21.79 -26.49 -6.77
C PRO A 444 -22.12 -27.92 -7.22
N ALA A 445 -21.33 -28.91 -6.80
CA ALA A 445 -21.49 -30.31 -7.21
C ALA A 445 -21.50 -31.28 -6.02
N ASP A 446 -22.07 -32.47 -6.26
CA ASP A 446 -21.94 -33.60 -5.34
C ASP A 446 -20.48 -34.07 -5.25
N ALA A 447 -20.08 -34.57 -4.09
CA ALA A 447 -18.69 -34.91 -3.80
C ALA A 447 -18.49 -36.42 -3.77
N GLN A 448 -17.49 -36.94 -4.47
CA GLN A 448 -17.09 -38.35 -4.31
C GLN A 448 -16.24 -38.55 -3.05
N ILE A 449 -16.42 -39.69 -2.38
CA ILE A 449 -15.58 -40.07 -1.23
C ILE A 449 -14.15 -40.27 -1.73
N ARG A 450 -13.16 -39.63 -1.08
CA ARG A 450 -11.74 -39.91 -1.32
C ARG A 450 -11.33 -41.04 -0.38
N ILE A 451 -11.14 -42.25 -0.92
CA ILE A 451 -10.81 -43.43 -0.11
C ILE A 451 -9.46 -43.18 0.56
N ARG A 452 -9.43 -43.19 1.90
CA ARG A 452 -8.26 -42.87 2.73
C ARG A 452 -7.67 -41.47 2.49
N GLY A 453 -8.47 -40.53 1.97
CA GLY A 453 -8.03 -39.18 1.63
C GLY A 453 -7.26 -39.07 0.31
N GLU A 454 -7.12 -40.17 -0.44
CA GLU A 454 -6.39 -40.18 -1.71
C GLU A 454 -7.18 -39.51 -2.83
N ARG A 455 -6.65 -38.41 -3.38
CA ARG A 455 -7.34 -37.55 -4.35
C ARG A 455 -7.80 -38.28 -5.62
N LYS A 456 -7.07 -39.31 -6.04
CA LYS A 456 -7.35 -40.08 -7.26
C LYS A 456 -8.17 -41.34 -7.02
N GLN A 457 -8.31 -41.76 -5.75
CA GLN A 457 -9.03 -42.98 -5.39
C GLN A 457 -10.44 -42.61 -4.95
N LEU A 458 -11.31 -42.45 -5.95
CA LEU A 458 -12.69 -42.01 -5.77
C LEU A 458 -13.59 -43.21 -5.46
N GLY A 459 -14.41 -43.07 -4.44
CA GLY A 459 -15.47 -44.00 -4.05
C GLY A 459 -16.85 -43.42 -4.40
N ASP A 460 -17.86 -43.82 -3.62
CA ASP A 460 -19.25 -43.45 -3.87
C ASP A 460 -19.48 -41.92 -3.89
N VAL A 461 -20.46 -41.51 -4.69
CA VAL A 461 -20.93 -40.11 -4.73
C VAL A 461 -21.74 -39.82 -3.47
N VAL A 462 -21.36 -38.76 -2.76
CA VAL A 462 -22.09 -38.21 -1.63
C VAL A 462 -22.91 -37.02 -2.12
N PRO A 463 -24.25 -37.13 -2.15
CA PRO A 463 -25.09 -36.02 -2.56
C PRO A 463 -24.99 -34.87 -1.57
N ARG A 464 -25.13 -33.64 -2.05
CA ARG A 464 -25.30 -32.45 -1.20
C ARG A 464 -26.63 -32.55 -0.45
N ARG A 465 -26.56 -32.71 0.86
CA ARG A 465 -27.71 -32.83 1.76
C ARG A 465 -27.29 -32.59 3.21
N ASN A 466 -28.26 -32.53 4.12
CA ASN A 466 -27.98 -32.47 5.55
C ASN A 466 -27.28 -33.75 6.04
N LEU A 467 -26.58 -33.66 7.17
CA LEU A 467 -25.92 -34.82 7.78
C LEU A 467 -26.93 -35.93 8.06
N GLU A 468 -26.49 -37.17 7.88
CA GLU A 468 -27.35 -38.33 8.02
C GLU A 468 -27.97 -38.46 9.40
N ILE A 469 -27.16 -38.23 10.43
CA ILE A 469 -27.61 -38.23 11.82
C ILE A 469 -28.54 -37.07 12.18
N LEU A 470 -28.61 -36.04 11.33
CA LEU A 470 -29.46 -34.87 11.49
C LEU A 470 -30.66 -34.89 10.55
N GLY A 471 -30.95 -36.01 9.86
CA GLY A 471 -32.21 -36.20 9.12
C GLY A 471 -32.09 -36.33 7.60
N LYS A 472 -30.89 -36.22 7.01
CA LYS A 472 -30.66 -36.40 5.54
C LYS A 472 -31.49 -35.48 4.63
N ASP A 473 -31.97 -34.34 5.13
CA ASP A 473 -32.81 -33.42 4.36
C ASP A 473 -32.14 -33.07 3.01
N PRO A 474 -32.81 -33.27 1.87
CA PRO A 474 -32.23 -32.99 0.56
C PRO A 474 -32.03 -31.48 0.37
N LEU A 475 -31.04 -31.12 -0.43
CA LEU A 475 -30.92 -29.75 -0.91
C LEU A 475 -32.04 -29.47 -1.94
N PRO A 476 -32.75 -28.32 -1.86
CA PRO A 476 -33.65 -27.88 -2.93
C PRO A 476 -32.93 -27.78 -4.27
N GLN A 477 -33.63 -28.06 -5.38
CA GLN A 477 -33.03 -28.07 -6.73
C GLN A 477 -32.52 -26.69 -7.18
N ASP A 478 -33.10 -25.62 -6.64
CA ASP A 478 -32.75 -24.22 -6.89
C ASP A 478 -31.74 -23.65 -5.87
N ALA A 479 -31.28 -24.46 -4.92
CA ALA A 479 -30.29 -24.02 -3.95
C ALA A 479 -28.91 -23.90 -4.62
N GLY A 480 -28.29 -22.73 -4.50
CA GLY A 480 -26.92 -22.47 -4.98
C GLY A 480 -25.87 -23.29 -4.22
N SER A 481 -25.01 -22.62 -3.45
CA SER A 481 -23.93 -23.31 -2.71
C SER A 481 -24.43 -24.26 -1.60
N GLY A 482 -25.68 -24.12 -1.15
CA GLY A 482 -26.23 -24.87 -0.01
C GLY A 482 -25.91 -24.28 1.36
N ARG A 483 -25.13 -23.19 1.45
CA ARG A 483 -24.74 -22.55 2.73
C ARG A 483 -25.94 -22.00 3.51
N LEU A 484 -26.93 -21.43 2.82
CA LEU A 484 -28.15 -20.94 3.45
C LEU A 484 -28.97 -22.11 4.05
N GLN A 485 -29.06 -23.22 3.31
CA GLN A 485 -29.76 -24.42 3.78
C GLN A 485 -29.04 -25.02 4.99
N LEU A 486 -27.71 -25.07 4.97
CA LEU A 486 -26.93 -25.48 6.14
C LEU A 486 -27.22 -24.59 7.35
N ALA A 487 -27.23 -23.26 7.18
CA ALA A 487 -27.58 -22.34 8.26
C ALA A 487 -28.98 -22.65 8.82
N ASN A 488 -29.99 -22.80 7.94
CA ASN A 488 -31.35 -23.13 8.33
C ASN A 488 -31.46 -24.50 9.03
N TRP A 489 -30.72 -25.52 8.60
CA TRP A 489 -30.70 -26.83 9.26
C TRP A 489 -30.03 -26.80 10.64
N LEU A 490 -29.03 -25.95 10.81
CA LEU A 490 -28.36 -25.76 12.10
C LEU A 490 -29.22 -24.98 13.09
N THR A 491 -30.05 -24.04 12.62
CA THR A 491 -30.84 -23.15 13.49
C THR A 491 -32.32 -23.50 13.59
N ARG A 492 -32.83 -24.51 12.87
CA ARG A 492 -34.23 -24.95 12.98
C ARG A 492 -34.56 -25.47 14.37
N ASP A 493 -35.79 -25.26 14.80
CA ASP A 493 -36.28 -25.64 16.13
C ASP A 493 -36.19 -27.15 16.41
N SER A 494 -36.21 -27.99 15.37
CA SER A 494 -36.03 -29.44 15.49
C SER A 494 -34.58 -29.88 15.70
N ASN A 495 -33.61 -28.96 15.69
CA ASN A 495 -32.20 -29.22 15.96
C ASN A 495 -31.73 -28.50 17.25
N PRO A 496 -31.85 -29.12 18.43
CA PRO A 496 -31.47 -28.48 19.68
C PRO A 496 -29.96 -28.42 19.91
N LEU A 497 -29.14 -29.11 19.11
CA LEU A 497 -27.71 -29.24 19.35
C LEU A 497 -27.00 -27.88 19.29
N THR A 498 -27.31 -27.06 18.30
CA THR A 498 -26.72 -25.72 18.14
C THR A 498 -27.02 -24.83 19.34
N ALA A 499 -28.27 -24.86 19.81
CA ALA A 499 -28.68 -24.10 20.99
C ALA A 499 -28.01 -24.59 22.27
N ARG A 500 -27.91 -25.91 22.48
CA ARG A 500 -27.19 -26.52 23.62
C ARG A 500 -25.71 -26.13 23.63
N VAL A 501 -25.03 -26.23 22.48
CA VAL A 501 -23.61 -25.86 22.37
C VAL A 501 -23.41 -24.38 22.68
N MET A 502 -24.24 -23.50 22.12
CA MET A 502 -24.11 -22.06 22.36
C MET A 502 -24.45 -21.69 23.81
N ALA A 503 -25.50 -22.27 24.39
CA ALA A 503 -25.85 -22.06 25.80
C ALA A 503 -24.71 -22.51 26.72
N ASN A 504 -24.08 -23.66 26.45
CA ASN A 504 -22.92 -24.13 27.20
C ASN A 504 -21.71 -23.19 27.08
N ARG A 505 -21.44 -22.66 25.89
CA ARG A 505 -20.34 -21.68 25.68
C ARG A 505 -20.59 -20.38 26.42
N ILE A 506 -21.82 -19.85 26.37
CA ILE A 506 -22.19 -18.65 27.13
C ILE A 506 -22.04 -18.90 28.63
N TRP A 507 -22.49 -20.06 29.11
CA TRP A 507 -22.30 -20.48 30.51
C TRP A 507 -20.82 -20.54 30.89
N GLN A 508 -20.01 -21.21 30.06
CA GLN A 508 -18.58 -21.37 30.27
C GLN A 508 -17.84 -20.04 30.35
N LEU A 509 -18.19 -19.05 29.53
CA LEU A 509 -17.59 -17.70 29.61
C LEU A 509 -17.85 -17.03 30.97
N HIS A 510 -19.01 -17.29 31.56
CA HIS A 510 -19.38 -16.73 32.87
C HIS A 510 -18.76 -17.49 34.04
N PHE A 511 -18.76 -18.82 33.99
CA PHE A 511 -18.33 -19.70 35.09
C PHE A 511 -16.90 -20.26 34.94
N GLY A 512 -16.22 -19.99 33.83
CA GLY A 512 -14.91 -20.55 33.47
C GLY A 512 -14.94 -22.00 32.99
N ARG A 513 -16.01 -22.76 33.29
CA ARG A 513 -16.23 -24.14 32.84
C ARG A 513 -17.67 -24.32 32.37
N GLY A 514 -17.85 -25.04 31.26
CA GLY A 514 -19.18 -25.39 30.75
C GLY A 514 -19.89 -26.42 31.63
N LEU A 515 -21.22 -26.51 31.49
CA LEU A 515 -22.00 -27.63 32.02
C LEU A 515 -21.53 -28.95 31.40
N VAL A 516 -21.17 -28.92 30.12
CA VAL A 516 -20.33 -29.92 29.45
C VAL A 516 -18.90 -29.39 29.44
N GLY A 517 -17.98 -30.10 30.11
CA GLY A 517 -16.58 -29.67 30.24
C GLY A 517 -15.79 -29.74 28.92
N THR A 518 -16.20 -30.62 28.01
CA THR A 518 -15.62 -30.76 26.66
C THR A 518 -16.35 -29.88 25.66
N GLU A 519 -16.01 -28.60 25.63
CA GLU A 519 -16.67 -27.56 24.84
C GLU A 519 -16.90 -27.87 23.34
N ASN A 520 -16.03 -28.70 22.74
CA ASN A 520 -16.07 -29.05 21.32
C ASN A 520 -16.53 -30.50 21.07
N ASP A 521 -16.91 -31.25 22.10
CA ASP A 521 -17.39 -32.64 21.98
C ASP A 521 -18.61 -32.88 22.89
N PHE A 522 -19.79 -32.89 22.26
CA PHE A 522 -21.08 -33.23 22.87
C PHE A 522 -21.51 -34.67 22.53
N GLY A 523 -20.62 -35.44 21.89
CA GLY A 523 -20.86 -36.81 21.47
C GLY A 523 -20.48 -37.82 22.56
N ALA A 524 -20.45 -39.11 22.18
CA ALA A 524 -20.16 -40.21 23.10
C ALA A 524 -18.74 -40.20 23.71
N ARG A 525 -17.84 -39.36 23.19
CA ARG A 525 -16.46 -39.18 23.70
C ARG A 525 -16.32 -37.94 24.57
N GLY A 526 -17.33 -37.07 24.60
CA GLY A 526 -17.38 -35.90 25.46
C GLY A 526 -17.78 -36.23 26.89
N GLU A 527 -17.54 -35.29 27.80
CA GLU A 527 -18.06 -35.35 29.16
C GLU A 527 -19.59 -35.23 29.16
N GLN A 528 -20.26 -35.97 30.05
CA GLN A 528 -21.68 -35.75 30.28
C GLN A 528 -21.93 -34.40 30.97
N PRO A 529 -23.06 -33.73 30.67
CA PRO A 529 -23.43 -32.49 31.35
C PRO A 529 -23.51 -32.70 32.87
N SER A 530 -22.97 -31.76 33.66
CA SER A 530 -23.17 -31.77 35.12
C SER A 530 -24.63 -31.59 35.49
N HIS A 531 -25.36 -30.76 34.74
CA HIS A 531 -26.78 -30.47 34.93
C HIS A 531 -27.52 -30.56 33.58
N PRO A 532 -27.92 -31.76 33.14
CA PRO A 532 -28.52 -31.96 31.81
C PRO A 532 -29.84 -31.21 31.63
N GLU A 533 -30.71 -31.22 32.65
CA GLU A 533 -31.99 -30.50 32.60
C GLU A 533 -31.82 -28.99 32.52
N LEU A 534 -30.82 -28.44 33.22
CA LEU A 534 -30.48 -27.02 33.15
C LEU A 534 -29.96 -26.63 31.76
N LEU A 535 -29.10 -27.46 31.16
CA LEU A 535 -28.59 -27.23 29.81
C LEU A 535 -29.74 -27.21 28.79
N ASP A 536 -30.67 -28.15 28.92
CA ASP A 536 -31.85 -28.23 28.04
C ASP A 536 -32.77 -27.03 28.21
N TRP A 537 -33.00 -26.63 29.46
CA TRP A 537 -33.77 -25.43 29.76
C TRP A 537 -33.11 -24.17 29.18
N LEU A 538 -31.81 -23.98 29.37
CA LEU A 538 -31.08 -22.84 28.81
C LEU A 538 -31.12 -22.84 27.27
N ALA A 539 -31.00 -24.00 26.63
CA ALA A 539 -31.10 -24.13 25.18
C ALA A 539 -32.49 -23.71 24.67
N SER A 540 -33.57 -24.16 25.33
CA SER A 540 -34.94 -23.74 25.00
C SER A 540 -35.12 -22.24 25.16
N ARG A 541 -34.65 -21.66 26.28
CA ARG A 541 -34.74 -20.21 26.53
C ARG A 541 -33.96 -19.39 25.51
N PHE A 542 -32.84 -19.92 25.01
CA PHE A 542 -32.07 -19.25 23.98
C PHE A 542 -32.84 -19.15 22.66
N ILE A 543 -33.49 -20.25 22.24
CA ILE A 543 -34.37 -20.27 21.06
C ILE A 543 -35.56 -19.32 21.26
N ASP A 544 -36.28 -19.43 22.38
CA ASP A 544 -37.46 -18.59 22.70
C ASP A 544 -37.14 -17.09 22.70
N SER A 545 -35.92 -16.72 23.05
CA SER A 545 -35.45 -15.32 23.06
C SER A 545 -35.14 -14.76 21.66
N GLY A 546 -35.34 -15.55 20.60
CA GLY A 546 -34.91 -15.21 19.25
C GLY A 546 -33.39 -15.24 19.11
N TRP A 547 -32.72 -16.19 19.76
CA TRP A 547 -31.26 -16.34 19.75
C TRP A 547 -30.49 -15.13 20.32
N SER A 548 -31.11 -14.41 21.27
CA SER A 548 -30.53 -13.21 21.88
C SER A 548 -29.46 -13.56 22.92
N VAL A 549 -28.19 -13.45 22.53
CA VAL A 549 -27.04 -13.65 23.44
C VAL A 549 -27.10 -12.69 24.64
N LYS A 550 -27.55 -11.44 24.43
CA LYS A 550 -27.74 -10.46 25.51
C LYS A 550 -28.80 -10.90 26.53
N ALA A 551 -29.89 -11.53 26.07
CA ALA A 551 -30.91 -12.07 26.98
C ALA A 551 -30.35 -13.21 27.83
N MET A 552 -29.56 -14.11 27.23
CA MET A 552 -28.91 -15.21 27.94
C MET A 552 -27.90 -14.73 28.98
N HIS A 553 -27.09 -13.71 28.67
CA HIS A 553 -26.19 -13.13 29.66
C HIS A 553 -26.95 -12.59 30.87
N ARG A 554 -28.00 -11.78 30.66
CA ARG A 554 -28.82 -11.26 31.77
C ARG A 554 -29.46 -12.38 32.58
N LEU A 555 -30.00 -13.41 31.92
CA LEU A 555 -30.61 -14.56 32.58
C LEU A 555 -29.61 -15.27 33.50
N ILE A 556 -28.41 -15.54 33.01
CA ILE A 556 -27.37 -16.23 33.79
C ILE A 556 -26.85 -15.34 34.92
N MET A 557 -26.52 -14.07 34.65
CA MET A 557 -25.95 -13.14 35.62
C MET A 557 -26.92 -12.74 36.74
N SER A 558 -28.23 -12.86 36.50
CA SER A 558 -29.27 -12.65 37.50
C SER A 558 -29.64 -13.91 38.29
N SER A 559 -29.04 -15.07 37.98
CA SER A 559 -29.30 -16.32 38.68
C SER A 559 -28.62 -16.36 40.05
N ALA A 560 -29.25 -17.07 41.00
CA ALA A 560 -28.65 -17.33 42.30
C ALA A 560 -27.30 -18.05 42.19
N ALA A 561 -27.13 -18.93 41.20
CA ALA A 561 -25.88 -19.66 40.95
C ALA A 561 -24.72 -18.73 40.57
N TYR A 562 -24.97 -17.72 39.72
CA TYR A 562 -23.93 -16.75 39.34
C TYR A 562 -23.60 -15.78 40.48
N GLN A 563 -24.59 -15.45 41.30
CA GLN A 563 -24.45 -14.49 42.40
C GLN A 563 -23.93 -15.13 43.71
N GLN A 564 -23.53 -16.40 43.68
CA GLN A 564 -22.98 -17.05 44.86
C GLN A 564 -21.63 -16.44 45.30
N SER A 565 -21.37 -16.53 46.59
CA SER A 565 -20.05 -16.20 47.14
C SER A 565 -18.98 -17.16 46.64
N SER A 566 -17.73 -16.70 46.53
CA SER A 566 -16.55 -17.56 46.34
C SER A 566 -15.98 -18.07 47.67
N ALA A 567 -16.67 -17.85 48.80
CA ALA A 567 -16.27 -18.36 50.10
C ALA A 567 -16.18 -19.89 50.09
N ASP A 568 -15.18 -20.41 50.78
CA ASP A 568 -14.92 -21.83 50.87
C ASP A 568 -15.69 -22.45 52.04
N ASP A 569 -16.13 -23.70 51.86
CA ASP A 569 -16.76 -24.53 52.90
C ASP A 569 -16.08 -25.89 52.92
N ALA A 570 -15.53 -26.27 54.06
CA ALA A 570 -14.66 -27.45 54.15
C ALA A 570 -15.41 -28.75 53.80
N ALA A 571 -16.67 -28.89 54.23
CA ALA A 571 -17.47 -30.08 53.95
C ALA A 571 -17.84 -30.19 52.47
N SER A 572 -18.20 -29.07 51.83
CA SER A 572 -18.52 -29.03 50.40
C SER A 572 -17.29 -29.23 49.52
N THR A 573 -16.13 -28.69 49.91
CA THR A 573 -14.85 -28.89 49.21
C THR A 573 -14.36 -30.33 49.28
N GLU A 574 -14.62 -31.05 50.37
CA GLU A 574 -14.30 -32.48 50.45
C GLU A 574 -15.15 -33.32 49.47
N LEU A 575 -16.42 -32.97 49.29
CA LEU A 575 -17.35 -33.70 48.43
C LEU A 575 -17.26 -33.31 46.94
N ASP A 576 -17.05 -32.04 46.65
CA ASP A 576 -17.02 -31.45 45.30
C ASP A 576 -15.98 -30.31 45.24
N PRO A 577 -14.68 -30.64 45.22
CA PRO A 577 -13.59 -29.65 45.29
C PRO A 577 -13.62 -28.65 44.12
N ASP A 578 -14.09 -29.10 42.95
CA ASP A 578 -14.21 -28.29 41.74
C ASP A 578 -15.49 -27.44 41.70
N ALA A 579 -16.34 -27.53 42.72
CA ALA A 579 -17.67 -26.90 42.77
C ALA A 579 -18.49 -27.14 41.50
N ARG A 580 -18.43 -28.37 40.95
CA ARG A 580 -19.19 -28.79 39.77
C ARG A 580 -20.70 -28.67 39.97
N LEU A 581 -21.17 -28.81 41.22
CA LEU A 581 -22.56 -28.67 41.64
C LEU A 581 -22.95 -27.22 42.00
N LEU A 582 -22.05 -26.25 41.72
CA LEU A 582 -22.33 -24.82 41.86
C LEU A 582 -22.70 -24.41 43.30
N TRP A 583 -22.03 -25.00 44.31
CA TRP A 583 -22.21 -24.66 45.72
C TRP A 583 -21.42 -23.42 46.17
N ARG A 584 -20.52 -22.92 45.31
CA ARG A 584 -19.87 -21.60 45.39
C ARG A 584 -19.55 -21.10 43.98
N PHE A 585 -19.25 -19.80 43.85
CA PHE A 585 -18.67 -19.29 42.62
C PHE A 585 -17.19 -19.70 42.51
N ASN A 586 -16.80 -20.26 41.36
CA ASN A 586 -15.42 -20.67 41.13
C ASN A 586 -14.53 -19.47 40.79
N ARG A 587 -13.41 -19.36 41.50
CA ARG A 587 -12.38 -18.36 41.18
C ARG A 587 -11.83 -18.66 39.79
N ARG A 588 -11.86 -17.67 38.92
CA ARG A 588 -11.28 -17.73 37.58
C ARG A 588 -10.25 -16.65 37.39
N ARG A 589 -9.32 -16.89 36.47
CA ARG A 589 -8.40 -15.86 36.01
C ARG A 589 -9.17 -14.85 35.16
N LEU A 590 -8.91 -13.57 35.38
CA LEU A 590 -9.42 -12.49 34.53
C LEU A 590 -8.58 -12.38 33.26
N SER A 591 -9.21 -12.06 32.14
CA SER A 591 -8.51 -11.68 30.91
C SER A 591 -7.83 -10.31 31.06
N ALA A 592 -6.97 -9.95 30.12
CA ALA A 592 -6.29 -8.65 30.15
C ALA A 592 -7.30 -7.48 30.06
N GLU A 593 -8.33 -7.65 29.24
CA GLU A 593 -9.44 -6.71 29.05
C GLU A 593 -10.26 -6.57 30.33
N GLU A 594 -10.60 -7.69 30.98
CA GLU A 594 -11.35 -7.67 32.24
C GLU A 594 -10.58 -6.99 33.37
N ILE A 595 -9.25 -7.19 33.45
CA ILE A 595 -8.39 -6.50 34.42
C ILE A 595 -8.40 -5.00 34.16
N ARG A 596 -8.19 -4.57 32.91
CA ARG A 596 -8.22 -3.16 32.51
C ARG A 596 -9.56 -2.52 32.87
N ASP A 597 -10.66 -3.14 32.48
CA ASP A 597 -12.00 -2.59 32.70
C ASP A 597 -12.36 -2.55 34.19
N ALA A 598 -11.90 -3.53 34.99
CA ALA A 598 -12.05 -3.50 36.44
C ALA A 598 -11.27 -2.33 37.07
N MET A 599 -10.04 -2.06 36.62
CA MET A 599 -9.25 -0.91 37.09
C MET A 599 -9.94 0.41 36.75
N LEU A 600 -10.41 0.57 35.51
CA LEU A 600 -11.15 1.76 35.07
C LEU A 600 -12.48 1.92 35.81
N PHE A 601 -13.18 0.83 36.10
CA PHE A 601 -14.43 0.87 36.85
C PHE A 601 -14.21 1.35 38.28
N VAL A 602 -13.18 0.80 38.95
CA VAL A 602 -12.84 1.18 40.33
C VAL A 602 -12.28 2.60 40.42
N SER A 603 -11.54 3.08 39.41
CA SER A 603 -11.07 4.47 39.36
C SER A 603 -12.18 5.48 39.02
N GLY A 604 -13.34 5.01 38.51
CA GLY A 604 -14.41 5.86 38.01
C GLY A 604 -14.16 6.41 36.61
N GLU A 605 -13.13 5.94 35.92
CA GLU A 605 -12.74 6.35 34.56
C GLU A 605 -13.30 5.42 33.47
N LEU A 606 -14.04 4.37 33.85
CA LEU A 606 -14.71 3.52 32.87
C LEU A 606 -15.78 4.33 32.15
N ASP A 607 -15.52 4.59 30.87
CA ASP A 607 -16.50 5.11 29.93
C ASP A 607 -17.35 3.96 29.36
N PRO A 608 -18.65 3.88 29.72
CA PRO A 608 -19.55 2.81 29.28
C PRO A 608 -20.22 3.13 27.94
N THR A 609 -19.86 4.23 27.27
CA THR A 609 -20.44 4.56 25.97
C THR A 609 -20.07 3.49 24.95
N MET A 610 -20.99 3.23 24.01
CA MET A 610 -20.74 2.27 22.94
C MET A 610 -19.60 2.78 22.08
N GLY A 611 -18.51 2.02 22.00
CA GLY A 611 -17.38 2.35 21.14
C GLY A 611 -17.84 2.54 19.70
N GLY A 612 -17.36 3.61 19.06
CA GLY A 612 -17.53 3.83 17.63
C GLY A 612 -16.66 2.87 16.79
N ALA A 613 -16.77 2.98 15.47
CA ALA A 613 -15.81 2.31 14.60
C ALA A 613 -14.39 2.74 14.97
N HIS A 614 -13.47 1.78 15.07
CA HIS A 614 -12.05 2.12 15.23
C HIS A 614 -11.64 3.01 14.06
N PRO A 615 -10.90 4.12 14.30
CA PRO A 615 -10.50 5.06 13.25
C PRO A 615 -9.37 4.47 12.40
N PHE A 616 -9.63 3.34 11.76
CA PHE A 616 -8.72 2.76 10.79
C PHE A 616 -8.51 3.77 9.66
N PRO A 617 -7.27 3.94 9.17
CA PRO A 617 -7.04 4.67 7.94
C PRO A 617 -7.83 4.00 6.81
N ALA A 618 -8.16 4.78 5.78
CA ALA A 618 -8.84 4.27 4.59
C ALA A 618 -8.12 3.01 4.07
N GLU A 619 -8.89 1.99 3.67
CA GLU A 619 -8.34 0.69 3.24
C GLU A 619 -7.35 0.81 2.08
N SER A 620 -7.52 1.83 1.23
CA SER A 620 -6.59 2.18 0.15
C SER A 620 -5.17 2.52 0.63
N GLY A 621 -4.99 2.82 1.91
CA GLY A 621 -3.70 3.09 2.54
C GLY A 621 -3.13 1.91 3.33
N TRP A 622 -3.78 0.75 3.32
CA TRP A 622 -3.31 -0.41 4.08
C TRP A 622 -2.10 -1.05 3.41
N GLY A 623 -0.95 -0.99 4.07
CA GLY A 623 0.31 -1.63 3.65
C GLY A 623 0.66 -2.89 4.44
N PHE A 624 -0.29 -3.41 5.23
CA PHE A 624 -0.03 -4.48 6.19
C PHE A 624 0.06 -5.84 5.50
N SER A 625 1.00 -6.67 5.94
CA SER A 625 1.17 -8.05 5.47
C SER A 625 1.46 -8.97 6.64
N GLN A 626 1.48 -10.28 6.42
CA GLN A 626 1.90 -11.24 7.46
C GLN A 626 3.30 -10.93 8.03
N HIS A 627 4.16 -10.26 7.24
CA HIS A 627 5.52 -9.88 7.64
C HIS A 627 5.67 -8.41 8.04
N MET A 628 4.61 -7.61 7.88
CA MET A 628 4.50 -6.23 8.36
C MET A 628 3.13 -6.05 9.01
N PRO A 629 2.96 -6.53 10.26
CA PRO A 629 1.67 -6.48 10.93
C PRO A 629 1.24 -5.03 11.13
N PHE A 630 -0.07 -4.84 11.16
CA PHE A 630 -0.65 -3.56 11.51
C PHE A 630 -0.16 -3.08 12.88
N TYR A 631 0.43 -1.89 12.91
CA TYR A 631 0.81 -1.18 14.13
C TYR A 631 0.45 0.29 13.96
N GLY A 632 -0.46 0.78 14.81
CA GLY A 632 -0.88 2.18 14.81
C GLY A 632 -1.17 2.63 16.24
N VAL A 633 -0.63 3.79 16.62
CA VAL A 633 -0.95 4.46 17.88
C VAL A 633 -2.06 5.45 17.57
N TYR A 634 -3.26 5.15 18.03
CA TYR A 634 -4.41 6.02 17.83
C TYR A 634 -4.58 6.93 19.04
N PRO A 635 -4.67 8.25 18.84
CA PRO A 635 -5.04 9.14 19.92
C PRO A 635 -6.41 8.70 20.44
N SER A 636 -6.39 8.25 21.68
CA SER A 636 -7.57 7.98 22.48
C SER A 636 -7.86 9.29 23.21
N SER A 637 -9.11 9.75 23.20
CA SER A 637 -9.54 10.85 24.08
C SER A 637 -9.65 10.42 25.56
N ARG A 638 -8.86 9.41 25.94
CA ARG A 638 -8.68 8.89 27.29
C ARG A 638 -7.21 8.96 27.63
#